data_AF-V7AN61-F1
#
_entry.id   AF-V7AN61-F1
#
_cell.length_a   1.000
_cell.length_b   1.000
_cell.length_c   1.000
_cell.angle_alpha   90.00
_cell.angle_beta   90.00
_cell.angle_gamma   90.00
#
_symmetry.space_group_name_H-M   'P 1'
#
loop_
_entity.id
_entity.type
_entity.pdbx_description
1 polymer ?
#
loop_
_entity_poly.entity_id
_entity_poly.type
_entity_poly.pdbx_seq_one_letter_code
_entity_poly.pdbx_strand_id
1 'polypeptide(L)'
;MVQGRLKEKLTGRKFLLVLDDVWNEDRDQWKSLETPLRYGDKGSKILVTTRSNKVASTLESNNIHQLKQLQEDYSWQVFAKHAVQNDSSKLNSELKEIGMKIVEKCQGLPLALETVGSLLQSKSSVAEWEGVLRSNIWDLPIENSKIIPALLLSYYHLPSHLKRCFAYCALFPKDHKFDKKKLILSWMAENFLQFSQQSKSPEEVGEQYFNDLFSRSFFQQSIRSKKTFFVMHDLMNDLAKYVSGEICYRLGVDRPGSVPTTTRHFSTVKNPVKCDEYKSLCDAKRLRTFLSISKNCGMSIQELISNFKCLRLLSLAKCHNIKVVPDTIADLIHLRSLDLSFTDIKRLPDSICSLYNLQVLKLNKCFFLKELPSTLHELQNLRRLELMMTTLRKAPVLLGKLKNLHVWWGGFEVGKSSSEFSIQQLGELDLHGDLSIRNFGNIVDPSDALAADLKNKTHLVVLSLEWDLKVNNEDSIKEREVLENLQPSKHLEQLSINGYCGSQFPVRIDTDFYGNSFSAFASLETLKFDDMKEWEEWKCITGAFPRLKDLSVARCPKLKGHLPEHLPHLKELHIWRCEQLVASTPRAVEIEGVKKDTYSFNTSGLLVSDTSLKSLHIDSCPGMNILINHCYYFLEHLYISQCCHSLTNFPLDLFPKLYDLFLEECHNLQMISQRHPHGHLKSLIIKKCSEFESFPHEGLFAPELKRFCIEELEKLKSMPKCMSALLPSLTQMVIDTCRVVELSDGCLPLNLKHISLFNCSKLVATLKNGVWGTNPSIESFSIKGVDVECFPGEGLLPLSLTQLYIHHFPNLKKLDYKGLCHLSSLQLMYIQYCPVLQCLPKEGLPESISNLRINGCPLLHQRCKKQEGEDWQKIAHIKYLSMG
;
A
#
# COMPACT_ATOMS: atom_id res chain seq x y z
N MET A 1 -18.95 18.67 4.85
CA MET A 1 -17.82 18.47 3.92
C MET A 1 -17.70 17.02 3.40
N VAL A 2 -17.89 15.99 4.25
CA VAL A 2 -17.82 14.56 3.83
C VAL A 2 -19.05 14.10 3.05
N GLN A 3 -20.27 14.43 3.50
CA GLN A 3 -21.52 13.99 2.85
C GLN A 3 -21.67 14.51 1.41
N GLY A 4 -21.28 15.76 1.14
CA GLY A 4 -21.30 16.32 -0.22
C GLY A 4 -20.40 15.55 -1.19
N ARG A 5 -19.18 15.20 -0.76
CA ARG A 5 -18.25 14.39 -1.56
C ARG A 5 -18.75 12.96 -1.78
N LEU A 6 -19.39 12.37 -0.77
CA LEU A 6 -19.99 11.03 -0.89
C LEU A 6 -21.15 11.03 -1.90
N LYS A 7 -22.03 12.03 -1.82
CA LYS A 7 -23.10 12.25 -2.80
C LYS A 7 -22.54 12.36 -4.21
N GLU A 8 -21.56 13.24 -4.45
CA GLU A 8 -20.94 13.40 -5.77
C GLU A 8 -20.35 12.09 -6.31
N LYS A 9 -19.71 11.30 -5.45
CA LYS A 9 -19.10 10.02 -5.87
C LYS A 9 -20.11 8.90 -6.12
N LEU A 10 -21.24 8.90 -5.42
CA LEU A 10 -22.24 7.84 -5.54
C LEU A 10 -23.31 8.13 -6.59
N THR A 11 -23.52 9.40 -6.95
CA THR A 11 -24.53 9.82 -7.94
C THR A 11 -24.35 9.04 -9.25
N GLY A 12 -25.36 8.27 -9.65
CA GLY A 12 -25.37 7.51 -10.90
C GLY A 12 -24.46 6.27 -10.91
N ARG A 13 -23.96 5.81 -9.75
CA ARG A 13 -23.16 4.59 -9.65
C ARG A 13 -23.82 3.54 -8.78
N LYS A 14 -23.72 2.28 -9.19
CA LYS A 14 -24.09 1.13 -8.36
C LYS A 14 -22.99 0.82 -7.36
N PHE A 15 -23.33 0.66 -6.09
CA PHE A 15 -22.35 0.35 -5.04
C PHE A 15 -22.81 -0.77 -4.10
N LEU A 16 -21.83 -1.41 -3.46
CA LEU A 16 -22.04 -2.25 -2.29
C LEU A 16 -21.31 -1.61 -1.11
N LEU A 17 -22.05 -1.26 -0.06
CA LEU A 17 -21.51 -0.75 1.19
C LEU A 17 -21.70 -1.80 2.28
N VAL A 18 -20.61 -2.24 2.90
CA VAL A 18 -20.67 -3.15 4.05
C VAL A 18 -20.30 -2.37 5.31
N LEU A 19 -21.25 -2.25 6.23
CA LEU A 19 -21.07 -1.66 7.55
C LEU A 19 -21.03 -2.80 8.57
N ASP A 20 -19.82 -3.12 9.04
CA ASP A 20 -19.58 -4.25 9.92
C ASP A 20 -19.67 -3.85 11.40
N ASP A 21 -20.27 -4.72 12.24
CA ASP A 21 -20.46 -4.60 13.70
C ASP A 21 -21.03 -3.25 14.17
N VAL A 22 -22.19 -2.85 13.65
CA VAL A 22 -22.79 -1.54 13.98
C VAL A 22 -23.62 -1.57 15.27
N TRP A 23 -23.35 -0.61 16.16
CA TRP A 23 -24.01 -0.48 17.47
C TRP A 23 -24.87 0.77 17.65
N ASN A 24 -24.83 1.73 16.70
CA ASN A 24 -25.53 2.99 16.86
C ASN A 24 -27.05 2.83 16.70
N GLU A 25 -27.80 3.17 17.73
CA GLU A 25 -29.27 3.09 17.74
C GLU A 25 -29.93 4.46 17.46
N ASP A 26 -29.13 5.51 17.24
CA ASP A 26 -29.62 6.86 16.94
C ASP A 26 -30.14 6.94 15.49
N ARG A 27 -31.46 7.11 15.37
CA ARG A 27 -32.15 7.17 14.08
C ARG A 27 -31.78 8.38 13.25
N ASP A 28 -31.50 9.53 13.87
CA ASP A 28 -31.22 10.76 13.14
C ASP A 28 -29.80 10.74 12.55
N GLN A 29 -28.84 10.13 13.25
CA GLN A 29 -27.52 9.86 12.71
C GLN A 29 -27.56 8.90 11.52
N TRP A 30 -28.41 7.87 11.57
CA TRP A 30 -28.62 6.96 10.44
C TRP A 30 -29.23 7.65 9.23
N LYS A 31 -30.28 8.45 9.40
CA LYS A 31 -30.86 9.27 8.32
C LYS A 31 -29.83 10.18 7.68
N SER A 32 -28.97 10.78 8.51
CA SER A 32 -27.87 11.63 8.04
C SER A 32 -26.87 10.85 7.19
N LEU A 33 -26.52 9.62 7.57
CA LEU A 33 -25.66 8.74 6.78
C LEU A 33 -26.33 8.23 5.50
N GLU A 34 -27.63 7.93 5.55
CA GLU A 34 -28.42 7.41 4.42
C GLU A 34 -28.62 8.46 3.32
N THR A 35 -28.78 9.73 3.70
CA THR A 35 -29.05 10.85 2.78
C THR A 35 -28.11 10.89 1.56
N PRO A 36 -26.77 10.85 1.70
CA PRO A 36 -25.87 10.81 0.55
C PRO A 36 -25.86 9.46 -0.19
N LEU A 37 -26.27 8.35 0.44
CA LEU A 37 -26.28 7.02 -0.17
C LEU A 37 -27.45 6.81 -1.14
N ARG A 38 -28.56 7.55 -0.94
CA ARG A 38 -29.75 7.52 -1.82
C ARG A 38 -29.50 8.01 -3.24
N TYR A 39 -28.38 8.69 -3.48
CA TYR A 39 -27.98 9.12 -4.82
C TYR A 39 -27.35 7.99 -5.66
N GLY A 40 -27.09 6.81 -5.06
CA GLY A 40 -26.66 5.63 -5.79
C GLY A 40 -27.67 5.14 -6.81
N ASP A 41 -27.17 4.50 -7.86
CA ASP A 41 -28.00 3.92 -8.91
C ASP A 41 -28.77 2.66 -8.44
N LYS A 42 -29.84 2.32 -9.15
CA LYS A 42 -30.74 1.21 -8.83
C LYS A 42 -29.95 -0.11 -8.75
N GLY A 43 -30.21 -0.86 -7.69
CA GLY A 43 -29.51 -2.11 -7.39
C GLY A 43 -28.28 -1.96 -6.49
N SER A 44 -27.95 -0.75 -6.04
CA SER A 44 -27.01 -0.55 -4.94
C SER A 44 -27.49 -1.28 -3.68
N LYS A 45 -26.56 -1.80 -2.88
CA LYS A 45 -26.85 -2.59 -1.68
C LYS A 45 -26.05 -2.07 -0.49
N ILE A 46 -26.69 -2.04 0.66
CA ILE A 46 -26.05 -1.79 1.95
C ILE A 46 -26.23 -3.07 2.77
N LEU A 47 -25.13 -3.68 3.18
CA LEU A 47 -25.12 -4.80 4.10
C LEU A 47 -24.66 -4.27 5.45
N VAL A 48 -25.51 -4.43 6.46
CA VAL A 48 -25.17 -4.08 7.85
C VAL A 48 -25.12 -5.36 8.66
N THR A 49 -24.03 -5.58 9.39
CA THR A 49 -23.96 -6.62 10.41
C THR A 49 -24.09 -5.95 11.79
N THR A 50 -24.87 -6.54 12.68
CA THR A 50 -25.09 -6.01 14.03
C THR A 50 -25.50 -7.13 14.97
N ARG A 51 -25.25 -6.93 16.27
CA ARG A 51 -25.74 -7.81 17.35
C ARG A 51 -26.99 -7.25 18.04
N SER A 52 -27.44 -6.04 17.65
CA SER A 52 -28.63 -5.39 18.23
C SER A 52 -29.80 -5.45 17.26
N ASN A 53 -30.87 -6.14 17.65
CA ASN A 53 -32.14 -6.15 16.90
C ASN A 53 -32.72 -4.74 16.75
N LYS A 54 -32.47 -3.84 17.73
CA LYS A 54 -32.94 -2.46 17.69
C LYS A 54 -32.24 -1.63 16.62
N VAL A 55 -30.95 -1.86 16.35
CA VAL A 55 -30.25 -1.25 15.21
C VAL A 55 -30.88 -1.70 13.89
N ALA A 56 -31.18 -3.00 13.75
CA ALA A 56 -31.84 -3.52 12.54
C ALA A 56 -33.24 -2.93 12.34
N SER A 57 -34.03 -2.76 13.40
CA SER A 57 -35.33 -2.09 13.36
C SER A 57 -35.21 -0.60 13.00
N THR A 58 -34.19 0.10 13.52
CA THR A 58 -33.96 1.53 13.26
C THR A 58 -33.62 1.80 11.80
N LEU A 59 -32.99 0.84 11.11
CA LEU A 59 -32.65 0.90 9.70
C LEU A 59 -33.82 0.63 8.74
N GLU A 60 -35.00 0.26 9.25
CA GLU A 60 -36.20 -0.06 8.46
C GLU A 60 -35.91 -1.07 7.32
N SER A 61 -34.98 -2.00 7.55
CA SER A 61 -34.60 -2.98 6.54
C SER A 61 -35.68 -4.05 6.37
N ASN A 62 -36.14 -4.24 5.14
CA ASN A 62 -37.10 -5.30 4.80
C ASN A 62 -36.44 -6.69 4.64
N ASN A 63 -35.11 -6.79 4.73
CA ASN A 63 -34.35 -8.03 4.51
C ASN A 63 -33.38 -8.29 5.67
N ILE A 64 -33.91 -8.66 6.83
CA ILE A 64 -33.10 -9.04 8.00
C ILE A 64 -32.72 -10.51 7.87
N HIS A 65 -31.42 -10.78 7.73
CA HIS A 65 -30.90 -12.14 7.74
C HIS A 65 -30.34 -12.46 9.13
N GLN A 66 -31.09 -13.24 9.91
CA GLN A 66 -30.61 -13.75 11.19
C GLN A 66 -29.70 -14.96 10.96
N LEU A 67 -28.40 -14.79 11.26
CA LEU A 67 -27.44 -15.88 11.21
C LEU A 67 -27.81 -16.93 12.27
N LYS A 68 -28.04 -18.16 11.81
CA LYS A 68 -28.34 -19.31 12.69
C LYS A 68 -27.06 -19.92 13.23
N GLN A 69 -27.19 -20.62 14.36
CA GLN A 69 -26.14 -21.50 14.87
C GLN A 69 -25.82 -22.61 13.87
N LEU A 70 -24.59 -23.13 13.93
CA LEU A 70 -24.19 -24.27 13.13
C LEU A 70 -24.99 -25.51 13.56
N GLN A 71 -25.40 -26.30 12.56
CA GLN A 71 -25.94 -27.63 12.79
C GLN A 71 -24.86 -28.55 13.37
N GLU A 72 -25.27 -29.65 13.98
CA GLU A 72 -24.39 -30.56 14.73
C GLU A 72 -23.23 -31.09 13.87
N ASP A 73 -23.51 -31.57 12.66
CA ASP A 73 -22.49 -32.10 11.74
C ASP A 73 -21.40 -31.07 11.40
N TYR A 74 -21.81 -29.83 11.09
CA TYR A 74 -20.87 -28.75 10.80
C TYR A 74 -20.15 -28.28 12.06
N SER A 75 -20.82 -28.31 13.22
CA SER A 75 -20.22 -27.97 14.50
C SER A 75 -19.10 -28.94 14.87
N TRP A 76 -19.35 -30.24 14.67
CA TRP A 76 -18.35 -31.29 14.82
C TRP A 76 -17.18 -31.11 13.86
N GLN A 77 -17.43 -30.80 12.59
CA GLN A 77 -16.36 -30.54 11.61
C GLN A 77 -15.46 -29.38 12.03
N VAL A 78 -16.05 -28.25 12.46
CA VAL A 78 -15.29 -27.08 12.94
C VAL A 78 -14.48 -27.43 14.18
N PHE A 79 -15.09 -28.14 15.14
CA PHE A 79 -14.41 -28.59 16.35
C PHE A 79 -13.26 -29.56 16.06
N ALA A 80 -13.50 -30.62 15.28
CA ALA A 80 -12.52 -31.66 14.94
C ALA A 80 -11.34 -31.09 14.15
N LYS A 81 -11.59 -30.10 13.28
CA LYS A 81 -10.53 -29.36 12.58
C LYS A 81 -9.53 -28.74 13.55
N HIS A 82 -10.00 -28.20 14.67
CA HIS A 82 -9.13 -27.52 15.64
C HIS A 82 -8.57 -28.48 16.69
N ALA A 83 -9.36 -29.44 17.16
CA ALA A 83 -8.95 -30.42 18.16
C ALA A 83 -7.92 -31.42 17.62
N VAL A 84 -8.09 -31.91 16.38
CA VAL A 84 -7.23 -32.98 15.83
C VAL A 84 -6.71 -32.70 14.42
N GLN A 85 -6.81 -31.47 13.92
CA GLN A 85 -6.32 -31.08 12.58
C GLN A 85 -6.92 -31.93 11.44
N ASN A 86 -8.20 -32.31 11.57
CA ASN A 86 -8.90 -33.23 10.66
C ASN A 86 -8.35 -34.66 10.61
N ASP A 87 -7.45 -35.04 11.51
CA ASP A 87 -6.95 -36.41 11.62
C ASP A 87 -7.80 -37.21 12.62
N SER A 88 -8.91 -37.76 12.11
CA SER A 88 -9.86 -38.54 12.92
C SER A 88 -9.27 -39.84 13.48
N SER A 89 -8.10 -40.29 13.01
CA SER A 89 -7.41 -41.47 13.54
C SER A 89 -6.84 -41.24 14.96
N LYS A 90 -6.70 -39.98 15.37
CA LYS A 90 -6.21 -39.59 16.71
C LYS A 90 -7.28 -39.67 17.81
N LEU A 91 -8.55 -39.87 17.47
CA LEU A 91 -9.64 -39.99 18.42
C LEU A 91 -10.02 -41.47 18.57
N ASN A 92 -9.83 -42.01 19.77
CA ASN A 92 -10.50 -43.26 20.13
C ASN A 92 -12.01 -43.03 20.32
N SER A 93 -12.79 -44.11 20.40
CA SER A 93 -14.26 -44.03 20.51
C SER A 93 -14.73 -43.21 21.71
N GLU A 94 -14.01 -43.30 22.84
CA GLU A 94 -14.34 -42.63 24.10
C GLU A 94 -14.10 -41.10 24.02
N LEU A 95 -12.95 -40.66 23.47
CA LEU A 95 -12.66 -39.24 23.25
C LEU A 95 -13.63 -38.61 22.25
N LYS A 96 -14.07 -39.37 21.24
CA LYS A 96 -15.08 -38.90 20.28
C LYS A 96 -16.42 -38.65 20.99
N GLU A 97 -16.85 -39.53 21.88
CA GLU A 97 -18.08 -39.37 22.64
C GLU A 97 -18.02 -38.15 23.59
N ILE A 98 -16.91 -37.99 24.30
CA ILE A 98 -16.68 -36.81 25.15
C ILE A 98 -16.66 -35.53 24.30
N GLY A 99 -16.01 -35.58 23.13
CA GLY A 99 -15.97 -34.48 22.19
C GLY A 99 -17.35 -34.04 21.73
N MET A 100 -18.25 -34.97 21.38
CA MET A 100 -19.61 -34.65 20.96
C MET A 100 -20.39 -33.94 22.08
N LYS A 101 -20.27 -34.42 23.32
CA LYS A 101 -20.86 -33.77 24.52
C LYS A 101 -20.32 -32.34 24.74
N ILE A 102 -19.03 -32.11 24.44
CA ILE A 102 -18.43 -30.77 24.51
C ILE A 102 -18.96 -29.86 23.39
N VAL A 103 -19.12 -30.40 22.18
CA VAL A 103 -19.69 -29.67 21.03
C VAL A 103 -21.13 -29.23 21.31
N GLU A 104 -21.94 -30.09 21.94
CA GLU A 104 -23.29 -29.74 22.40
C GLU A 104 -23.26 -28.54 23.36
N LYS A 105 -22.35 -28.53 24.34
CA LYS A 105 -22.17 -27.40 25.27
C LYS A 105 -21.72 -26.10 24.58
N CYS A 106 -21.12 -26.17 23.39
CA CYS A 106 -20.74 -25.00 22.59
C CYS A 106 -21.90 -24.39 21.79
N GLN A 107 -23.07 -25.05 21.76
CA GLN A 107 -24.32 -24.55 21.17
C GLN A 107 -24.18 -24.03 19.71
N GLY A 108 -23.38 -24.73 18.90
CA GLY A 108 -23.20 -24.40 17.48
C GLY A 108 -22.56 -23.03 17.19
N LEU A 109 -21.90 -22.41 18.17
CA LEU A 109 -21.19 -21.13 18.00
C LEU A 109 -19.79 -21.38 17.43
N PRO A 110 -19.46 -20.91 16.21
CA PRO A 110 -18.18 -21.22 15.55
C PRO A 110 -16.96 -20.89 16.42
N LEU A 111 -16.88 -19.66 16.96
CA LEU A 111 -15.74 -19.25 17.77
C LEU A 111 -15.58 -20.08 19.06
N ALA A 112 -16.69 -20.52 19.66
CA ALA A 112 -16.65 -21.39 20.84
C ALA A 112 -16.07 -22.77 20.49
N LEU A 113 -16.54 -23.35 19.39
CA LEU A 113 -16.08 -24.64 18.86
C LEU A 113 -14.59 -24.59 18.49
N GLU A 114 -14.15 -23.54 17.79
CA GLU A 114 -12.75 -23.32 17.44
C GLU A 114 -11.88 -23.20 18.69
N THR A 115 -12.30 -22.37 19.65
CA THR A 115 -11.52 -22.08 20.86
C THR A 115 -11.39 -23.31 21.77
N VAL A 116 -12.47 -24.07 21.97
CA VAL A 116 -12.46 -25.28 22.82
C VAL A 116 -11.78 -26.44 22.08
N GLY A 117 -11.96 -26.54 20.76
CA GLY A 117 -11.21 -27.48 19.94
C GLY A 117 -9.70 -27.25 20.06
N SER A 118 -9.24 -26.01 19.87
CA SER A 118 -7.81 -25.66 20.02
C SER A 118 -7.29 -25.88 21.45
N LEU A 119 -8.12 -25.71 22.48
CA LEU A 119 -7.75 -26.07 23.85
C LEU A 119 -7.44 -27.58 23.96
N LEU A 120 -8.34 -28.40 23.44
CA LEU A 120 -8.26 -29.86 23.55
C LEU A 120 -7.16 -30.46 22.67
N GLN A 121 -6.70 -29.75 21.64
CA GLN A 121 -5.54 -30.16 20.85
C GLN A 121 -4.29 -30.44 21.70
N SER A 122 -4.13 -29.72 22.82
CA SER A 122 -2.98 -29.91 23.74
C SER A 122 -3.20 -31.02 24.77
N LYS A 123 -4.32 -31.74 24.72
CA LYS A 123 -4.73 -32.75 25.72
C LYS A 123 -4.87 -34.12 25.07
N SER A 124 -4.10 -35.09 25.54
CA SER A 124 -4.03 -36.43 24.94
C SER A 124 -4.80 -37.50 25.72
N SER A 125 -5.24 -37.23 26.95
CA SER A 125 -5.89 -38.22 27.81
C SER A 125 -7.41 -38.00 27.97
N VAL A 126 -8.14 -39.11 28.15
CA VAL A 126 -9.60 -39.13 28.41
C VAL A 126 -9.95 -38.30 29.65
N ALA A 127 -9.22 -38.49 30.75
CA ALA A 127 -9.45 -37.77 32.01
C ALA A 127 -9.32 -36.24 31.84
N GLU A 128 -8.43 -35.77 30.98
CA GLU A 128 -8.29 -34.34 30.71
C GLU A 128 -9.45 -33.76 29.89
N TRP A 129 -9.99 -34.54 28.94
CA TRP A 129 -11.17 -34.16 28.17
C TRP A 129 -12.43 -34.19 29.06
N GLU A 130 -12.59 -35.20 29.91
CA GLU A 130 -13.65 -35.25 30.91
C GLU A 130 -13.58 -34.08 31.90
N GLY A 131 -12.37 -33.69 32.33
CA GLY A 131 -12.17 -32.53 33.20
C GLY A 131 -12.65 -31.22 32.56
N VAL A 132 -12.50 -31.07 31.24
CA VAL A 132 -13.05 -29.92 30.49
C VAL A 132 -14.57 -30.01 30.40
N LEU A 133 -15.13 -31.19 30.11
CA LEU A 133 -16.57 -31.41 30.00
C LEU A 133 -17.32 -31.14 31.33
N ARG A 134 -16.75 -31.57 32.46
CA ARG A 134 -17.34 -31.48 33.81
C ARG A 134 -17.03 -30.16 34.54
N SER A 135 -16.43 -29.19 33.86
CA SER A 135 -16.07 -27.91 34.48
C SER A 135 -17.30 -27.10 34.88
N ASN A 136 -17.35 -26.63 36.13
CA ASN A 136 -18.42 -25.77 36.64
C ASN A 136 -18.52 -24.42 35.90
N ILE A 137 -17.52 -24.06 35.08
CA ILE A 137 -17.52 -22.84 34.25
C ILE A 137 -18.66 -22.85 33.23
N TRP A 138 -19.09 -24.04 32.77
CA TRP A 138 -20.21 -24.18 31.86
C TRP A 138 -21.53 -23.70 32.45
N ASP A 139 -21.66 -23.76 33.78
CA ASP A 139 -22.90 -23.51 34.50
C ASP A 139 -22.89 -22.15 35.24
N LEU A 140 -21.84 -21.33 35.04
CA LEU A 140 -21.75 -20.02 35.68
C LEU A 140 -22.92 -19.12 35.20
N PRO A 141 -23.75 -18.57 36.11
CA PRO A 141 -24.81 -17.66 35.73
C PRO A 141 -24.17 -16.37 35.20
N ILE A 142 -24.29 -16.18 33.89
CA ILE A 142 -23.70 -15.03 33.20
C ILE A 142 -24.67 -13.84 33.32
N GLU A 143 -25.00 -13.47 34.55
CA GLU A 143 -25.85 -12.32 34.80
C GLU A 143 -25.07 -11.06 34.44
N ASN A 144 -25.49 -10.41 33.35
CA ASN A 144 -25.04 -9.12 32.81
C ASN A 144 -23.71 -9.07 32.02
N SER A 145 -23.01 -10.18 31.74
CA SER A 145 -21.81 -10.16 30.89
C SER A 145 -22.04 -10.85 29.53
N LYS A 146 -21.64 -10.24 28.42
CA LYS A 146 -21.72 -10.82 27.06
C LYS A 146 -20.67 -11.94 26.83
N ILE A 147 -20.14 -12.55 27.89
CA ILE A 147 -19.00 -13.48 27.83
C ILE A 147 -19.51 -14.90 27.61
N ILE A 148 -18.92 -15.60 26.66
CA ILE A 148 -19.28 -16.97 26.31
C ILE A 148 -18.50 -17.95 27.23
N PRO A 149 -19.15 -18.88 27.95
CA PRO A 149 -18.50 -19.82 28.88
C PRO A 149 -17.36 -20.61 28.25
N ALA A 150 -17.53 -21.05 27.00
CA ALA A 150 -16.52 -21.77 26.23
C ALA A 150 -15.21 -20.97 26.09
N LEU A 151 -15.29 -19.65 25.88
CA LEU A 151 -14.10 -18.79 25.76
C LEU A 151 -13.44 -18.60 27.14
N LEU A 152 -14.25 -18.39 28.19
CA LEU A 152 -13.76 -18.28 29.55
C LEU A 152 -13.07 -19.57 30.02
N LEU A 153 -13.61 -20.73 29.64
CA LEU A 153 -13.02 -22.04 29.92
C LEU A 153 -11.63 -22.17 29.28
N SER A 154 -11.49 -21.78 28.02
CA SER A 154 -10.18 -21.78 27.34
C SER A 154 -9.17 -20.88 28.04
N TYR A 155 -9.59 -19.70 28.51
CA TYR A 155 -8.75 -18.84 29.35
C TYR A 155 -8.38 -19.51 30.68
N TYR A 156 -9.33 -20.16 31.34
CA TYR A 156 -9.08 -20.83 32.63
C TYR A 156 -8.01 -21.92 32.52
N HIS A 157 -7.95 -22.63 31.39
CA HIS A 157 -6.94 -23.65 31.12
C HIS A 157 -5.62 -23.10 30.52
N LEU A 158 -5.46 -21.78 30.40
CA LEU A 158 -4.16 -21.19 30.07
C LEU A 158 -3.20 -21.28 31.28
N PRO A 159 -1.90 -21.53 31.04
CA PRO A 159 -0.85 -21.30 32.02
C PRO A 159 -0.88 -19.87 32.57
N SER A 160 -0.45 -19.70 33.82
CA SER A 160 -0.53 -18.41 34.53
C SER A 160 0.23 -17.27 33.82
N HIS A 161 1.35 -17.56 33.15
CA HIS A 161 2.10 -16.57 32.38
C HIS A 161 1.34 -16.10 31.13
N LEU A 162 0.66 -16.99 30.41
CA LEU A 162 -0.18 -16.64 29.25
C LEU A 162 -1.44 -15.88 29.67
N LYS A 163 -2.04 -16.24 30.82
CA LYS A 163 -3.19 -15.50 31.38
C LYS A 163 -2.87 -14.01 31.59
N ARG A 164 -1.67 -13.70 32.11
CA ARG A 164 -1.21 -12.32 32.31
C ARG A 164 -1.00 -11.59 30.98
N CYS A 165 -0.34 -12.27 30.02
CA CYS A 165 -0.10 -11.72 28.68
C CYS A 165 -1.41 -11.39 27.95
N PHE A 166 -2.39 -12.30 28.02
CA PHE A 166 -3.70 -12.10 27.40
C PHE A 166 -4.53 -11.01 28.10
N ALA A 167 -4.59 -11.00 29.44
CA ALA A 167 -5.33 -9.97 30.17
C ALA A 167 -4.79 -8.55 29.90
N TYR A 168 -3.47 -8.41 29.71
CA TYR A 168 -2.85 -7.15 29.32
C TYR A 168 -3.32 -6.62 27.96
N CYS A 169 -3.67 -7.51 27.03
CA CYS A 169 -4.21 -7.12 25.72
C CYS A 169 -5.58 -6.42 25.80
N ALA A 170 -6.24 -6.40 26.97
CA ALA A 170 -7.45 -5.60 27.21
C ALA A 170 -7.23 -4.09 27.00
N LEU A 171 -5.98 -3.62 26.96
CA LEU A 171 -5.62 -2.25 26.61
C LEU A 171 -5.92 -1.88 25.16
N PHE A 172 -6.03 -2.86 24.27
CA PHE A 172 -6.34 -2.62 22.88
C PHE A 172 -7.85 -2.48 22.70
N PRO A 173 -8.32 -1.51 21.89
CA PRO A 173 -9.72 -1.45 21.51
C PRO A 173 -10.10 -2.61 20.59
N LYS A 174 -11.40 -2.80 20.39
CA LYS A 174 -11.94 -3.72 19.38
C LYS A 174 -11.41 -3.39 17.99
N ASP A 175 -11.22 -4.43 17.18
CA ASP A 175 -10.60 -4.39 15.84
C ASP A 175 -9.18 -3.78 15.77
N HIS A 176 -8.51 -3.58 16.90
CA HIS A 176 -7.17 -3.02 16.90
C HIS A 176 -6.19 -3.99 16.24
N LYS A 177 -5.58 -3.54 15.14
CA LYS A 177 -4.46 -4.23 14.52
C LYS A 177 -3.19 -3.94 15.30
N PHE A 178 -2.59 -4.98 15.85
CA PHE A 178 -1.31 -4.87 16.54
C PHE A 178 -0.22 -5.67 15.83
N ASP A 179 1.01 -5.17 16.01
CA ASP A 179 2.22 -5.85 15.56
C ASP A 179 2.70 -6.81 16.66
N LYS A 180 3.01 -8.04 16.26
CA LYS A 180 3.44 -9.11 17.15
C LYS A 180 4.67 -8.72 18.00
N LYS A 181 5.71 -8.17 17.36
CA LYS A 181 6.95 -7.79 18.02
C LYS A 181 6.70 -6.68 19.04
N LYS A 182 5.85 -5.69 18.72
CA LYS A 182 5.49 -4.61 19.67
C LYS A 182 4.77 -5.13 20.91
N LEU A 183 3.89 -6.12 20.77
CA LEU A 183 3.21 -6.74 21.90
C LEU A 183 4.19 -7.51 22.80
N ILE A 184 5.10 -8.29 22.20
CA ILE A 184 6.14 -9.03 22.92
C ILE A 184 7.02 -8.07 23.73
N LEU A 185 7.46 -6.96 23.15
CA LEU A 185 8.24 -5.94 23.88
C LEU A 185 7.46 -5.33 25.06
N SER A 186 6.13 -5.23 24.94
CA SER A 186 5.29 -4.75 26.05
C SER A 186 5.24 -5.77 27.18
N TRP A 187 5.08 -7.06 26.87
CA TRP A 187 5.14 -8.13 27.87
C TRP A 187 6.52 -8.23 28.53
N MET A 188 7.58 -7.97 27.78
CA MET A 188 8.95 -7.90 28.31
C MET A 188 9.09 -6.75 29.32
N ALA A 189 8.64 -5.54 28.95
CA ALA A 189 8.68 -4.37 29.83
C ALA A 189 7.87 -4.57 31.12
N GLU A 190 6.75 -5.28 31.06
CA GLU A 190 5.94 -5.62 32.24
C GLU A 190 6.49 -6.80 33.06
N ASN A 191 7.55 -7.46 32.57
CA ASN A 191 8.17 -8.64 33.18
C ASN A 191 7.26 -9.89 33.18
N PHE A 192 6.47 -10.10 32.13
CA PHE A 192 5.63 -11.28 32.01
C PHE A 192 6.36 -12.50 31.45
N LEU A 193 7.47 -12.29 30.76
CA LEU A 193 8.26 -13.34 30.12
C LEU A 193 9.18 -13.97 31.17
N GLN A 194 8.92 -15.23 31.53
CA GLN A 194 9.74 -16.00 32.45
C GLN A 194 10.82 -16.73 31.64
N PHE A 195 12.07 -16.31 31.78
CA PHE A 195 13.22 -16.97 31.15
C PHE A 195 14.29 -17.27 32.20
N SER A 196 14.89 -18.47 32.15
CA SER A 196 16.09 -18.80 32.89
C SER A 196 17.33 -18.45 32.04
N GLN A 197 18.43 -18.06 32.67
CA GLN A 197 19.62 -17.52 31.99
C GLN A 197 20.36 -18.51 31.06
N GLN A 198 19.84 -19.73 30.81
CA GLN A 198 20.63 -20.82 30.23
C GLN A 198 20.09 -21.42 28.91
N SER A 199 19.06 -20.88 28.23
CA SER A 199 18.71 -21.43 26.90
C SER A 199 17.97 -20.56 25.87
N LYS A 200 17.22 -19.51 26.26
CA LYS A 200 16.41 -18.71 25.31
C LYS A 200 16.42 -17.22 25.60
N SER A 201 16.36 -16.39 24.56
CA SER A 201 16.21 -14.93 24.70
C SER A 201 14.79 -14.56 25.18
N PRO A 202 14.58 -13.42 25.87
CA PRO A 202 13.24 -12.97 26.24
C PRO A 202 12.32 -12.82 25.02
N GLU A 203 12.85 -12.38 23.89
CA GLU A 203 12.14 -12.26 22.63
C GLU A 203 11.66 -13.61 22.10
N GLU A 204 12.48 -14.67 22.17
CA GLU A 204 12.09 -16.04 21.81
C GLU A 204 11.01 -16.60 22.74
N VAL A 205 11.11 -16.34 24.04
CA VAL A 205 10.06 -16.74 25.00
C VAL A 205 8.76 -16.00 24.69
N GLY A 206 8.83 -14.71 24.38
CA GLY A 206 7.68 -13.92 23.95
C GLY A 206 7.07 -14.41 22.63
N GLU A 207 7.91 -14.80 21.67
CA GLU A 207 7.49 -15.41 20.40
C GLU A 207 6.73 -16.72 20.64
N GLN A 208 7.25 -17.58 21.52
CA GLN A 208 6.59 -18.80 21.96
C GLN A 208 5.24 -18.50 22.62
N TYR A 209 5.19 -17.59 23.60
CA TYR A 209 3.96 -17.23 24.30
C TYR A 209 2.90 -16.66 23.35
N PHE A 210 3.32 -15.85 22.38
CA PHE A 210 2.43 -15.35 21.35
C PHE A 210 1.89 -16.49 20.49
N ASN A 211 2.76 -17.39 20.03
CA ASN A 211 2.37 -18.53 19.19
C ASN A 211 1.42 -19.47 19.93
N ASP A 212 1.60 -19.66 21.24
CA ASP A 212 0.70 -20.47 22.08
C ASP A 212 -0.69 -19.83 22.22
N LEU A 213 -0.77 -18.50 22.34
CA LEU A 213 -2.06 -17.78 22.34
C LEU A 213 -2.71 -17.80 20.95
N PHE A 214 -1.90 -17.65 19.89
CA PHE A 214 -2.36 -17.68 18.50
C PHE A 214 -2.88 -19.06 18.11
N SER A 215 -2.18 -20.15 18.45
CA SER A 215 -2.62 -21.53 18.19
C SER A 215 -3.91 -21.89 18.92
N ARG A 216 -4.15 -21.26 20.09
CA ARG A 216 -5.39 -21.38 20.86
C ARG A 216 -6.52 -20.45 20.39
N SER A 217 -6.37 -19.83 19.22
CA SER A 217 -7.37 -18.95 18.60
C SER A 217 -7.70 -17.67 19.39
N PHE A 218 -6.85 -17.26 20.34
CA PHE A 218 -7.03 -15.97 21.05
C PHE A 218 -6.67 -14.77 20.17
N PHE A 219 -5.81 -14.97 19.17
CA PHE A 219 -5.44 -13.99 18.16
C PHE A 219 -5.70 -14.54 16.76
N GLN A 220 -5.98 -13.65 15.82
CA GLN A 220 -6.22 -13.98 14.42
C GLN A 220 -5.29 -13.16 13.52
N GLN A 221 -4.83 -13.76 12.42
CA GLN A 221 -4.01 -13.06 11.44
C GLN A 221 -4.89 -12.20 10.53
N SER A 222 -4.50 -10.93 10.33
CA SER A 222 -5.22 -10.03 9.43
C SER A 222 -4.83 -10.31 7.97
N ILE A 223 -5.81 -10.68 7.14
CA ILE A 223 -5.61 -11.07 5.73
C ILE A 223 -5.39 -9.85 4.80
N ARG A 224 -5.59 -8.62 5.30
CA ARG A 224 -5.74 -7.41 4.47
C ARG A 224 -4.44 -6.62 4.19
N SER A 225 -3.25 -7.10 4.53
CA SER A 225 -2.00 -6.30 4.37
C SER A 225 -0.78 -7.11 3.97
N LYS A 226 0.13 -6.50 3.18
CA LYS A 226 1.46 -7.06 2.86
C LYS A 226 2.33 -7.32 4.10
N LYS A 227 2.06 -6.64 5.23
CA LYS A 227 2.67 -6.90 6.55
C LYS A 227 1.74 -7.77 7.40
N THR A 228 2.30 -8.70 8.17
CA THR A 228 1.57 -9.60 9.07
C THR A 228 1.11 -8.88 10.34
N PHE A 229 -0.11 -8.34 10.32
CA PHE A 229 -0.77 -7.81 11.51
C PHE A 229 -1.69 -8.86 12.13
N PHE A 230 -1.93 -8.72 13.44
CA PHE A 230 -2.84 -9.57 14.19
C PHE A 230 -3.98 -8.75 14.79
N VAL A 231 -5.11 -9.40 15.01
CA VAL A 231 -6.29 -8.83 15.66
C VAL A 231 -6.78 -9.79 16.73
N MET A 232 -7.47 -9.24 17.72
CA MET A 232 -8.21 -10.02 18.70
C MET A 232 -9.69 -9.92 18.32
N HIS A 233 -10.37 -11.06 18.19
CA HIS A 233 -11.80 -11.07 17.95
C HIS A 233 -12.53 -10.31 19.07
N ASP A 234 -13.61 -9.58 18.78
CA ASP A 234 -14.27 -8.73 19.79
C ASP A 234 -14.73 -9.47 21.04
N LEU A 235 -15.19 -10.72 20.88
CA LEU A 235 -15.56 -11.58 22.01
C LEU A 235 -14.35 -11.98 22.86
N MET A 236 -13.17 -12.16 22.23
CA MET A 236 -11.91 -12.34 22.96
C MET A 236 -11.47 -11.02 23.61
N ASN A 237 -11.74 -9.87 23.00
CA ASN A 237 -11.48 -8.57 23.61
C ASN A 237 -12.37 -8.32 24.84
N ASP A 238 -13.65 -8.68 24.74
CA ASP A 238 -14.60 -8.63 25.86
C ASP A 238 -14.14 -9.58 26.99
N LEU A 239 -13.68 -10.79 26.64
CA LEU A 239 -13.10 -11.73 27.61
C LEU A 239 -11.83 -11.15 28.26
N ALA A 240 -10.90 -10.60 27.47
CA ALA A 240 -9.69 -9.97 27.99
C ALA A 240 -10.03 -8.84 28.97
N LYS A 241 -11.04 -8.03 28.63
CA LYS A 241 -11.53 -6.96 29.50
C LYS A 241 -12.13 -7.51 30.79
N TYR A 242 -12.99 -8.53 30.70
CA TYR A 242 -13.60 -9.20 31.85
C TYR A 242 -12.53 -9.75 32.81
N VAL A 243 -11.57 -10.53 32.31
CA VAL A 243 -10.52 -11.14 33.16
C VAL A 243 -9.50 -10.12 33.66
N SER A 244 -9.35 -8.98 32.99
CA SER A 244 -8.50 -7.88 33.47
C SER A 244 -9.16 -7.06 34.60
N GLY A 245 -10.48 -7.13 34.75
CA GLY A 245 -11.23 -6.32 35.70
C GLY A 245 -10.93 -4.83 35.57
N GLU A 246 -10.63 -4.18 36.70
CA GLU A 246 -10.28 -2.76 36.78
C GLU A 246 -8.78 -2.48 36.55
N ILE A 247 -7.96 -3.51 36.35
CA ILE A 247 -6.51 -3.39 36.23
C ILE A 247 -6.13 -2.68 34.93
N CYS A 248 -6.88 -2.92 33.85
CA CYS A 248 -6.72 -2.28 32.55
C CYS A 248 -7.84 -1.27 32.31
N TYR A 249 -7.50 -0.04 31.90
CA TYR A 249 -8.47 1.02 31.58
C TYR A 249 -8.18 1.65 30.22
N ARG A 250 -9.21 1.80 29.38
CA ARG A 250 -9.13 2.41 28.04
C ARG A 250 -9.94 3.69 27.98
N LEU A 251 -9.26 4.81 27.89
CA LEU A 251 -9.88 6.12 27.77
C LEU A 251 -10.60 6.29 26.43
N GLY A 252 -11.86 6.73 26.48
CA GLY A 252 -12.71 6.96 25.31
C GLY A 252 -13.36 5.70 24.71
N VAL A 253 -13.24 4.55 25.40
CA VAL A 253 -13.87 3.28 25.03
C VAL A 253 -14.64 2.71 26.23
N ASP A 254 -14.00 2.62 27.39
CA ASP A 254 -14.67 2.16 28.59
C ASP A 254 -15.67 3.23 29.07
N ARG A 255 -16.65 2.84 29.91
CA ARG A 255 -17.76 3.74 30.28
C ARG A 255 -17.23 5.05 30.88
N PRO A 256 -17.81 6.20 30.48
CA PRO A 256 -17.38 7.50 30.98
C PRO A 256 -17.56 7.56 32.50
N GLY A 257 -16.48 7.91 33.22
CA GLY A 257 -16.46 7.92 34.69
C GLY A 257 -15.04 8.04 35.28
N SER A 258 -14.93 8.04 36.60
CA SER A 258 -13.63 8.12 37.28
C SER A 258 -12.78 6.88 37.03
N VAL A 259 -11.52 7.06 36.63
CA VAL A 259 -10.55 5.97 36.49
C VAL A 259 -10.35 5.30 37.86
N PRO A 260 -10.48 3.96 37.97
CA PRO A 260 -10.25 3.26 39.23
C PRO A 260 -8.83 3.45 39.75
N THR A 261 -8.68 3.64 41.07
CA THR A 261 -7.36 3.75 41.71
C THR A 261 -6.55 2.44 41.66
N THR A 262 -7.24 1.32 41.40
CA THR A 262 -6.67 -0.03 41.20
C THR A 262 -5.99 -0.21 39.85
N THR A 263 -6.24 0.70 38.88
CA THR A 263 -5.70 0.63 37.53
C THR A 263 -4.18 0.58 37.51
N ARG A 264 -3.64 -0.39 36.75
CA ARG A 264 -2.20 -0.61 36.54
C ARG A 264 -1.77 -0.36 35.11
N HIS A 265 -2.69 -0.52 34.16
CA HIS A 265 -2.39 -0.36 32.76
C HIS A 265 -3.44 0.54 32.13
N PHE A 266 -2.99 1.57 31.41
CA PHE A 266 -3.85 2.59 30.84
C PHE A 266 -3.53 2.80 29.36
N SER A 267 -4.57 2.98 28.54
CA SER A 267 -4.40 3.37 27.13
C SER A 267 -5.38 4.46 26.67
N THR A 268 -4.96 5.28 25.71
CA THR A 268 -5.79 6.34 25.10
C THR A 268 -6.12 6.01 23.65
N VAL A 269 -7.40 5.75 23.35
CA VAL A 269 -7.81 5.23 22.03
C VAL A 269 -8.30 6.31 21.06
N LYS A 270 -8.94 7.37 21.57
CA LYS A 270 -9.47 8.48 20.76
C LYS A 270 -8.78 9.80 21.13
N ASN A 271 -8.81 10.78 20.22
CA ASN A 271 -8.33 12.12 20.55
C ASN A 271 -9.21 12.68 21.68
N PRO A 272 -8.64 12.98 22.85
CA PRO A 272 -9.43 13.43 23.97
C PRO A 272 -9.95 14.85 23.69
N VAL A 273 -11.26 15.02 23.78
CA VAL A 273 -11.84 16.30 24.20
C VAL A 273 -11.57 16.37 25.71
N LYS A 274 -11.20 17.54 26.25
CA LYS A 274 -10.84 17.72 27.68
C LYS A 274 -11.84 16.97 28.60
N CYS A 275 -11.41 15.86 29.21
CA CYS A 275 -12.25 15.02 30.07
C CYS A 275 -11.75 15.09 31.52
N ASP A 276 -12.69 15.06 32.48
CA ASP A 276 -12.39 14.92 33.91
C ASP A 276 -11.70 13.59 34.27
N GLU A 277 -11.74 12.62 33.37
CA GLU A 277 -11.11 11.29 33.52
C GLU A 277 -9.59 11.37 33.72
N TYR A 278 -8.89 12.33 33.08
CA TYR A 278 -7.45 12.53 33.32
C TYR A 278 -7.13 13.03 34.73
N LYS A 279 -8.04 13.79 35.34
CA LYS A 279 -7.89 14.21 36.75
C LYS A 279 -7.96 12.98 37.65
N SER A 280 -8.98 12.13 37.45
CA SER A 280 -9.11 10.88 38.21
C SER A 280 -7.99 9.87 37.94
N LEU A 281 -7.40 9.86 36.73
CA LEU A 281 -6.23 9.02 36.43
C LEU A 281 -5.06 9.34 37.36
N CYS A 282 -4.90 10.59 37.79
CA CYS A 282 -3.83 10.99 38.71
C CYS A 282 -3.91 10.28 40.07
N ASP A 283 -5.06 9.72 40.44
CA ASP A 283 -5.25 8.95 41.67
C ASP A 283 -4.73 7.51 41.55
N ALA A 284 -4.54 7.00 40.33
CA ALA A 284 -3.94 5.70 40.05
C ALA A 284 -2.40 5.74 40.21
N LYS A 285 -1.90 6.05 41.41
CA LYS A 285 -0.46 6.19 41.74
C LYS A 285 0.40 4.95 41.44
N ARG A 286 -0.27 3.84 41.21
CA ARG A 286 0.27 2.49 41.06
C ARG A 286 0.35 2.03 39.60
N LEU A 287 0.14 2.95 38.66
CA LEU A 287 0.21 2.76 37.21
C LEU A 287 1.60 2.28 36.76
N ARG A 288 1.61 1.26 35.89
CA ARG A 288 2.80 0.63 35.31
C ARG A 288 2.91 0.85 33.81
N THR A 289 1.78 0.95 33.11
CA THR A 289 1.74 1.18 31.67
C THR A 289 0.92 2.41 31.34
N PHE A 290 1.49 3.30 30.55
CA PHE A 290 0.77 4.37 29.86
C PHE A 290 0.99 4.22 28.36
N LEU A 291 -0.06 3.88 27.61
CA LEU A 291 -0.01 3.63 26.17
C LEU A 291 -0.88 4.62 25.39
N SER A 292 -0.25 5.58 24.73
CA SER A 292 -0.96 6.50 23.83
C SER A 292 -1.15 5.88 22.45
N ILE A 293 -2.39 5.61 22.05
CA ILE A 293 -2.75 5.13 20.70
C ILE A 293 -3.24 6.30 19.82
N SER A 294 -3.67 7.40 20.44
CA SER A 294 -4.14 8.65 19.82
C SER A 294 -3.00 9.60 19.45
N LYS A 295 -3.31 10.69 18.72
CA LYS A 295 -2.33 11.74 18.35
C LYS A 295 -2.01 12.71 19.49
N ASN A 296 -2.74 12.61 20.59
CA ASN A 296 -2.60 13.46 21.76
C ASN A 296 -2.87 12.63 23.00
N CYS A 297 -1.88 12.55 23.89
CA CYS A 297 -1.96 11.85 25.17
C CYS A 297 -2.74 12.60 26.25
N GLY A 298 -3.15 13.86 26.02
CA GLY A 298 -4.03 14.64 26.89
C GLY A 298 -3.38 15.23 28.15
N MET A 299 -2.18 14.77 28.51
CA MET A 299 -1.36 15.27 29.61
C MET A 299 0.01 15.70 29.08
N SER A 300 0.64 16.67 29.75
CA SER A 300 2.05 16.95 29.51
C SER A 300 2.94 15.82 30.03
N ILE A 301 4.12 15.66 29.45
CA ILE A 301 5.10 14.66 29.92
C ILE A 301 5.52 14.93 31.38
N GLN A 302 5.57 16.21 31.80
CA GLN A 302 5.89 16.60 33.17
C GLN A 302 4.82 16.11 34.15
N GLU A 303 3.54 16.25 33.82
CA GLU A 303 2.43 15.77 34.66
C GLU A 303 2.43 14.24 34.77
N LEU A 304 2.72 13.53 33.67
CA LEU A 304 2.84 12.07 33.68
C LEU A 304 3.97 11.60 34.61
N ILE A 305 5.14 12.20 34.48
CA ILE A 305 6.31 11.88 35.31
C ILE A 305 6.05 12.20 36.78
N SER A 306 5.35 13.31 37.07
CA SER A 306 5.06 13.74 38.43
C SER A 306 4.05 12.81 39.13
N ASN A 307 3.05 12.31 38.40
CA ASN A 307 1.98 11.50 38.98
C ASN A 307 2.27 10.00 39.02
N PHE A 308 3.06 9.45 38.10
CA PHE A 308 3.17 8.00 37.90
C PHE A 308 4.60 7.48 38.03
N LYS A 309 5.13 7.41 39.26
CA LYS A 309 6.50 6.95 39.54
C LYS A 309 6.71 5.44 39.37
N CYS A 310 5.65 4.64 39.32
CA CYS A 310 5.71 3.18 39.14
C CYS A 310 5.72 2.71 37.68
N LEU A 311 5.83 3.62 36.71
CA LEU A 311 5.80 3.30 35.28
C LEU A 311 6.95 2.36 34.89
N ARG A 312 6.61 1.34 34.11
CA ARG A 312 7.50 0.39 33.43
C ARG A 312 7.47 0.57 31.93
N LEU A 313 6.32 0.91 31.37
CA LEU A 313 6.15 1.21 29.95
C LEU A 313 5.49 2.57 29.78
N LEU A 314 6.18 3.47 29.10
CA LEU A 314 5.67 4.77 28.69
C LEU A 314 5.75 4.89 27.16
N SER A 315 4.59 4.86 26.51
CA SER A 315 4.49 5.08 25.07
C SER A 315 3.69 6.34 24.79
N LEU A 316 4.37 7.33 24.24
CA LEU A 316 3.82 8.61 23.80
C LEU A 316 3.93 8.72 22.27
N ALA A 317 3.92 7.58 21.59
CA ALA A 317 4.06 7.54 20.16
C ALA A 317 2.96 8.39 19.47
N LYS A 318 3.31 9.10 18.39
CA LYS A 318 2.44 10.00 17.63
C LYS A 318 1.94 11.25 18.37
N CYS A 319 2.45 11.53 19.57
CA CYS A 319 2.15 12.76 20.30
C CYS A 319 3.02 13.92 19.78
N HIS A 320 2.61 14.54 18.68
CA HIS A 320 3.36 15.65 18.03
C HIS A 320 3.52 16.90 18.92
N ASN A 321 2.74 17.02 19.99
CA ASN A 321 2.87 18.10 20.96
C ASN A 321 4.14 17.98 21.84
N ILE A 322 4.77 16.81 21.87
CA ILE A 322 5.98 16.58 22.67
C ILE A 322 7.20 17.04 21.88
N LYS A 323 7.79 18.16 22.33
CA LYS A 323 9.00 18.77 21.75
C LYS A 323 10.22 18.69 22.66
N VAL A 324 9.99 18.52 23.96
CA VAL A 324 11.03 18.48 25.00
C VAL A 324 10.69 17.35 25.96
N VAL A 325 11.71 16.55 26.29
CA VAL A 325 11.66 15.57 27.37
C VAL A 325 12.39 16.17 28.57
N PRO A 326 11.75 16.32 29.74
CA PRO A 326 12.34 16.97 30.91
C PRO A 326 13.35 16.05 31.61
N ASP A 327 14.34 16.64 32.30
CA ASP A 327 15.37 15.89 33.03
C ASP A 327 14.79 15.00 34.14
N THR A 328 13.62 15.36 34.68
CA THR A 328 12.88 14.56 35.67
C THR A 328 12.42 13.21 35.14
N ILE A 329 12.60 12.90 33.84
CA ILE A 329 12.36 11.55 33.30
C ILE A 329 13.18 10.49 34.07
N ALA A 330 14.34 10.87 34.61
CA ALA A 330 15.19 10.03 35.45
C ALA A 330 14.48 9.54 36.74
N ASP A 331 13.44 10.24 37.20
CA ASP A 331 12.64 9.81 38.36
C ASP A 331 11.85 8.53 38.12
N LEU A 332 11.65 8.14 36.85
CA LEU A 332 10.94 6.92 36.49
C LEU A 332 11.86 5.70 36.58
N ILE A 333 12.43 5.46 37.75
CA ILE A 333 13.46 4.43 38.01
C ILE A 333 13.05 3.00 37.62
N HIS A 334 11.74 2.74 37.52
CA HIS A 334 11.19 1.44 37.12
C HIS A 334 10.97 1.28 35.61
N LEU A 335 11.24 2.33 34.82
CA LEU A 335 10.96 2.35 33.40
C LEU A 335 11.85 1.34 32.66
N ARG A 336 11.21 0.51 31.84
CA ARG A 336 11.84 -0.54 31.03
C ARG A 336 11.63 -0.32 29.53
N SER A 337 10.55 0.36 29.15
CA SER A 337 10.31 0.73 27.77
C SER A 337 9.84 2.17 27.65
N LEU A 338 10.54 2.93 26.80
CA LEU A 338 10.17 4.27 26.41
C LEU A 338 9.97 4.33 24.89
N ASP A 339 8.78 4.76 24.47
CA ASP A 339 8.47 4.97 23.06
C ASP A 339 8.04 6.41 22.80
N LEU A 340 8.92 7.16 22.14
CA LEU A 340 8.72 8.53 21.70
C LEU A 340 8.65 8.60 20.17
N SER A 341 8.35 7.49 19.49
CA SER A 341 8.29 7.46 18.02
C SER A 341 7.26 8.44 17.48
N PHE A 342 7.53 9.06 16.33
CA PHE A 342 6.65 10.06 15.70
C PHE A 342 6.37 11.29 16.59
N THR A 343 7.28 11.67 17.49
CA THR A 343 7.23 12.92 18.24
C THR A 343 8.14 13.98 17.61
N ASP A 344 7.96 15.24 17.99
CA ASP A 344 8.74 16.36 17.45
C ASP A 344 9.91 16.74 18.38
N ILE A 345 10.42 15.76 19.14
CA ILE A 345 11.53 15.97 20.08
C ILE A 345 12.79 16.41 19.35
N LYS A 346 13.50 17.39 19.94
CA LYS A 346 14.76 17.92 19.40
C LYS A 346 15.99 17.27 20.03
N ARG A 347 15.90 16.91 21.31
CA ARG A 347 16.97 16.27 22.10
C ARG A 347 16.34 15.35 23.15
N LEU A 348 17.12 14.37 23.58
CA LEU A 348 16.87 13.64 24.82
C LEU A 348 17.77 14.22 25.93
N PRO A 349 17.28 14.33 27.17
CA PRO A 349 18.10 14.76 28.30
C PRO A 349 19.14 13.70 28.65
N ASP A 350 20.33 14.11 29.10
CA ASP A 350 21.39 13.17 29.54
C ASP A 350 20.95 12.34 30.76
N SER A 351 20.01 12.86 31.56
CA SER A 351 19.46 12.15 32.72
C SER A 351 18.72 10.85 32.35
N ILE A 352 18.35 10.65 31.07
CA ILE A 352 17.76 9.38 30.61
C ILE A 352 18.73 8.20 30.80
N CYS A 353 20.04 8.45 30.81
CA CYS A 353 21.09 7.45 31.04
C CYS A 353 21.07 6.89 32.47
N SER A 354 20.40 7.57 33.41
CA SER A 354 20.21 7.08 34.78
C SER A 354 19.07 6.04 34.90
N LEU A 355 18.34 5.74 33.82
CA LEU A 355 17.27 4.74 33.81
C LEU A 355 17.85 3.32 33.65
N TYR A 356 18.55 2.83 34.67
CA TYR A 356 19.28 1.54 34.62
C TYR A 356 18.42 0.32 34.28
N ASN A 357 17.10 0.38 34.43
CA ASN A 357 16.16 -0.68 34.08
C ASN A 357 15.67 -0.63 32.63
N LEU A 358 16.05 0.41 31.85
CA LEU A 358 15.57 0.61 30.49
C LEU A 358 16.09 -0.49 29.57
N GLN A 359 15.17 -1.19 28.91
CA GLN A 359 15.43 -2.29 28.00
C GLN A 359 15.14 -1.91 26.55
N VAL A 360 14.17 -1.03 26.32
CA VAL A 360 13.69 -0.66 24.98
C VAL A 360 13.55 0.85 24.88
N LEU A 361 14.25 1.45 23.91
CA LEU A 361 14.13 2.86 23.55
C LEU A 361 13.72 3.00 22.09
N LYS A 362 12.54 3.57 21.83
CA LYS A 362 12.02 3.78 20.47
C LYS A 362 11.92 5.26 20.14
N LEU A 363 12.59 5.63 19.07
CA LEU A 363 12.75 6.99 18.58
C LEU A 363 12.55 7.02 17.06
N ASN A 364 11.68 6.16 16.54
CA ASN A 364 11.42 6.08 15.10
C ASN A 364 10.73 7.36 14.61
N LYS A 365 11.14 7.87 13.44
CA LYS A 365 10.54 9.05 12.78
C LYS A 365 10.52 10.29 13.67
N CYS A 366 11.56 10.47 14.48
CA CYS A 366 11.81 11.70 15.24
C CYS A 366 12.66 12.64 14.39
N PHE A 367 12.06 13.28 13.37
CA PHE A 367 12.79 14.01 12.32
C PHE A 367 13.66 15.18 12.83
N PHE A 368 13.35 15.72 14.01
CA PHE A 368 14.07 16.82 14.62
C PHE A 368 15.15 16.40 15.61
N LEU A 369 15.20 15.11 16.00
CA LEU A 369 16.23 14.60 16.91
C LEU A 369 17.58 14.56 16.18
N LYS A 370 18.58 15.27 16.71
CA LYS A 370 19.89 15.39 16.06
C LYS A 370 21.00 14.60 16.75
N GLU A 371 20.87 14.32 18.03
CA GLU A 371 21.89 13.61 18.79
C GLU A 371 21.23 12.73 19.86
N LEU A 372 21.93 11.66 20.21
CA LEU A 372 21.63 10.85 21.38
C LEU A 372 22.55 11.27 22.53
N PRO A 373 22.14 11.05 23.80
CA PRO A 373 22.97 11.32 24.96
C PRO A 373 24.36 10.65 24.85
N SER A 374 25.41 11.35 25.26
CA SER A 374 26.80 10.87 25.13
C SER A 374 27.10 9.65 26.01
N THR A 375 26.40 9.52 27.14
CA THR A 375 26.54 8.42 28.10
C THR A 375 25.50 7.32 27.93
N LEU A 376 24.84 7.20 26.76
CA LEU A 376 23.80 6.19 26.53
C LEU A 376 24.30 4.74 26.75
N HIS A 377 25.61 4.52 26.62
CA HIS A 377 26.29 3.26 26.90
C HIS A 377 26.25 2.84 28.39
N GLU A 378 25.85 3.73 29.31
CA GLU A 378 25.65 3.41 30.73
C GLU A 378 24.40 2.55 30.97
N LEU A 379 23.47 2.51 30.01
CA LEU A 379 22.25 1.71 30.07
C LEU A 379 22.53 0.21 29.80
N GLN A 380 23.18 -0.47 30.75
CA GLN A 380 23.63 -1.87 30.62
C GLN A 380 22.50 -2.88 30.31
N ASN A 381 21.25 -2.54 30.64
CA ASN A 381 20.08 -3.38 30.37
C ASN A 381 19.39 -3.08 29.03
N LEU A 382 19.87 -2.07 28.28
CA LEU A 382 19.29 -1.69 27.00
C LEU A 382 19.56 -2.79 25.97
N ARG A 383 18.48 -3.36 25.43
CA ARG A 383 18.49 -4.46 24.47
C ARG A 383 18.03 -4.04 23.08
N ARG A 384 17.22 -2.97 23.00
CA ARG A 384 16.65 -2.52 21.74
C ARG A 384 16.65 -1.01 21.63
N LEU A 385 17.27 -0.51 20.57
CA LEU A 385 17.23 0.89 20.16
C LEU A 385 16.63 0.98 18.75
N GLU A 386 15.51 1.69 18.59
CA GLU A 386 14.86 1.89 17.30
C GLU A 386 14.95 3.35 16.85
N LEU A 387 15.59 3.59 15.70
CA LEU A 387 15.90 4.88 15.08
C LEU A 387 15.47 4.91 13.60
N MET A 388 14.43 4.16 13.24
CA MET A 388 13.98 4.07 11.84
C MET A 388 13.49 5.43 11.35
N MET A 389 14.03 5.90 10.21
CA MET A 389 13.75 7.22 9.64
C MET A 389 14.06 8.39 10.60
N THR A 390 15.02 8.22 11.51
CA THR A 390 15.56 9.27 12.38
C THR A 390 17.02 9.50 12.02
N THR A 391 17.35 10.71 11.56
CA THR A 391 18.69 11.05 11.08
C THR A 391 19.46 11.78 12.17
N LEU A 392 20.50 11.13 12.70
CA LEU A 392 21.41 11.69 13.70
C LEU A 392 22.56 12.44 13.02
N ARG A 393 23.05 13.52 13.66
CA ARG A 393 24.23 14.32 13.26
C ARG A 393 25.50 13.99 14.03
N LYS A 394 25.40 13.21 15.12
CA LYS A 394 26.56 12.63 15.83
C LYS A 394 26.29 11.18 16.16
N ALA A 395 27.31 10.33 16.06
CA ALA A 395 27.19 8.93 16.42
C ALA A 395 27.20 8.83 17.94
N PRO A 396 26.43 7.92 18.52
CA PRO A 396 26.51 7.69 19.94
C PRO A 396 27.75 6.82 20.16
N VAL A 397 28.87 7.51 20.43
CA VAL A 397 30.18 6.88 20.68
C VAL A 397 30.01 5.89 21.84
N LEU A 398 30.68 4.73 21.77
CA LEU A 398 30.65 3.67 22.79
C LEU A 398 29.37 2.82 22.86
N LEU A 399 28.41 2.95 21.94
CA LEU A 399 27.27 2.01 21.89
C LEU A 399 27.69 0.56 21.69
N GLY A 400 28.81 0.32 21.00
CA GLY A 400 29.41 -1.00 20.86
C GLY A 400 29.77 -1.69 22.19
N LYS A 401 29.86 -0.94 23.30
CA LYS A 401 30.07 -1.52 24.63
C LYS A 401 28.86 -2.33 25.12
N LEU A 402 27.66 -2.08 24.59
CA LEU A 402 26.43 -2.75 25.00
C LEU A 402 26.27 -4.10 24.28
N LYS A 403 26.81 -5.16 24.88
CA LYS A 403 26.91 -6.51 24.27
C LYS A 403 25.59 -7.17 23.80
N ASN A 404 24.44 -6.72 24.31
CA ASN A 404 23.13 -7.31 24.01
C ASN A 404 22.19 -6.32 23.27
N LEU A 405 22.75 -5.23 22.72
CA LEU A 405 21.96 -4.19 22.09
C LEU A 405 21.73 -4.49 20.60
N HIS A 406 20.46 -4.70 20.24
CA HIS A 406 19.99 -4.74 18.87
C HIS A 406 19.57 -3.32 18.42
N VAL A 407 20.07 -2.86 17.27
CA VAL A 407 19.84 -1.51 16.77
C VAL A 407 19.12 -1.54 15.42
N TRP A 408 17.97 -0.88 15.35
CA TRP A 408 17.23 -0.62 14.11
C TRP A 408 17.54 0.81 13.65
N TRP A 409 18.55 0.97 12.80
CA TRP A 409 19.01 2.29 12.37
C TRP A 409 18.67 2.58 10.92
N GLY A 410 17.62 3.38 10.69
CA GLY A 410 17.14 3.63 9.33
C GLY A 410 17.94 4.66 8.52
N GLY A 411 19.06 5.21 9.02
CA GLY A 411 19.75 6.33 8.37
C GLY A 411 21.03 6.77 9.08
N PHE A 412 22.18 6.38 8.54
CA PHE A 412 23.53 6.78 8.95
C PHE A 412 24.10 7.77 7.94
N GLU A 413 24.79 8.80 8.38
CA GLU A 413 25.44 9.79 7.50
C GLU A 413 26.94 9.77 7.79
N VAL A 414 27.76 9.47 6.78
CA VAL A 414 29.23 9.45 6.92
C VAL A 414 29.75 10.90 6.97
N GLY A 415 30.60 11.20 7.94
CA GLY A 415 31.14 12.54 8.18
C GLY A 415 32.25 12.93 7.19
N LYS A 416 32.47 14.22 6.97
CA LYS A 416 33.50 14.77 6.05
C LYS A 416 34.90 14.86 6.65
N SER A 417 35.03 14.77 7.97
CA SER A 417 36.30 14.88 8.69
C SER A 417 36.47 13.71 9.66
N SER A 418 37.71 13.41 10.04
CA SER A 418 38.03 12.34 11.02
C SER A 418 37.45 12.58 12.42
N SER A 419 36.96 13.80 12.70
CA SER A 419 36.21 14.15 13.91
C SER A 419 34.70 13.91 13.82
N GLU A 420 34.19 13.57 12.63
CA GLU A 420 32.79 13.23 12.38
C GLU A 420 32.60 11.70 12.24
N PHE A 421 31.41 11.25 11.83
CA PHE A 421 31.06 9.82 11.79
C PHE A 421 31.97 8.99 10.88
N SER A 422 32.69 8.03 11.46
CA SER A 422 33.32 6.96 10.70
C SER A 422 32.39 5.75 10.61
N ILE A 423 32.33 5.14 9.43
CA ILE A 423 31.54 3.94 9.16
C ILE A 423 32.00 2.72 9.99
N GLN A 424 33.25 2.72 10.48
CA GLN A 424 33.81 1.67 11.36
C GLN A 424 32.93 1.40 12.59
N GLN A 425 32.24 2.43 13.09
CA GLN A 425 31.39 2.33 14.28
C GLN A 425 30.21 1.37 14.08
N LEU A 426 29.80 1.11 12.83
CA LEU A 426 28.78 0.11 12.52
C LEU A 426 29.24 -1.32 12.83
N GLY A 427 30.55 -1.57 12.78
CA GLY A 427 31.15 -2.87 13.10
C GLY A 427 30.83 -3.34 14.50
N GLU A 428 30.78 -2.42 15.47
CA GLU A 428 30.51 -2.74 16.87
C GLU A 428 29.01 -2.94 17.19
N LEU A 429 28.10 -2.66 16.24
CA LEU A 429 26.66 -2.68 16.48
C LEU A 429 25.99 -3.92 15.89
N ASP A 430 25.06 -4.53 16.62
CA ASP A 430 24.18 -5.56 16.04
C ASP A 430 23.00 -4.89 15.32
N LEU A 431 23.15 -4.72 14.00
CA LEU A 431 22.22 -3.99 13.16
C LEU A 431 21.11 -4.90 12.63
N HIS A 432 19.87 -4.45 12.76
CA HIS A 432 18.68 -5.17 12.31
C HIS A 432 17.83 -4.34 11.36
N GLY A 433 17.15 -5.03 10.43
CA GLY A 433 16.14 -4.43 9.56
C GLY A 433 16.76 -3.66 8.39
N ASP A 434 16.45 -2.36 8.28
CA ASP A 434 16.82 -1.55 7.13
C ASP A 434 17.88 -0.52 7.53
N LEU A 435 18.95 -0.44 6.76
CA LEU A 435 20.02 0.54 6.92
C LEU A 435 20.16 1.38 5.64
N SER A 436 20.11 2.69 5.79
CA SER A 436 20.45 3.64 4.72
C SER A 436 21.71 4.40 5.14
N ILE A 437 22.76 4.37 4.32
CA ILE A 437 24.02 5.06 4.55
C ILE A 437 24.14 6.19 3.52
N ARG A 438 24.28 7.43 3.98
CA ARG A 438 24.39 8.62 3.15
C ARG A 438 25.79 9.22 3.19
N ASN A 439 26.10 10.00 2.16
CA ASN A 439 27.40 10.61 1.91
C ASN A 439 28.54 9.59 1.90
N PHE A 440 28.28 8.42 1.32
CA PHE A 440 29.23 7.30 1.37
C PHE A 440 30.60 7.65 0.79
N GLY A 441 30.68 8.56 -0.18
CA GLY A 441 31.94 9.07 -0.75
C GLY A 441 32.83 9.89 0.20
N ASN A 442 32.37 10.19 1.42
CA ASN A 442 33.20 10.83 2.45
C ASN A 442 34.22 9.87 3.10
N ILE A 443 34.13 8.56 2.82
CA ILE A 443 35.12 7.60 3.31
C ILE A 443 36.49 7.91 2.67
N VAL A 444 37.46 8.18 3.53
CA VAL A 444 38.84 8.52 3.13
C VAL A 444 39.68 7.27 2.96
N ASP A 445 39.63 6.36 3.94
CA ASP A 445 40.33 5.07 3.92
C ASP A 445 39.35 3.94 3.56
N PRO A 446 39.52 3.25 2.41
CA PRO A 446 38.68 2.12 2.04
C PRO A 446 38.59 1.00 3.08
N SER A 447 39.61 0.83 3.95
CA SER A 447 39.59 -0.17 5.01
C SER A 447 38.55 0.12 6.10
N ASP A 448 38.11 1.37 6.24
CA ASP A 448 37.03 1.74 7.17
C ASP A 448 35.72 1.02 6.84
N ALA A 449 35.43 0.83 5.54
CA ALA A 449 34.25 0.10 5.09
C ALA A 449 34.30 -1.38 5.47
N LEU A 450 35.51 -1.98 5.50
CA LEU A 450 35.70 -3.36 5.95
C LEU A 450 35.43 -3.50 7.45
N ALA A 451 35.87 -2.54 8.24
CA ALA A 451 35.64 -2.50 9.68
C ALA A 451 34.15 -2.32 10.06
N ALA A 452 33.28 -1.91 9.12
CA ALA A 452 31.82 -1.88 9.33
C ALA A 452 31.21 -3.28 9.47
N ASP A 453 31.92 -4.33 9.00
CA ASP A 453 31.55 -5.75 9.11
C ASP A 453 30.09 -6.05 8.74
N LEU A 454 29.61 -5.50 7.62
CA LEU A 454 28.22 -5.73 7.18
C LEU A 454 27.95 -7.20 6.81
N LYS A 455 29.00 -7.96 6.50
CA LYS A 455 28.93 -9.39 6.12
C LYS A 455 28.29 -10.22 7.22
N ASN A 456 28.68 -9.96 8.47
CA ASN A 456 28.24 -10.69 9.64
C ASN A 456 26.92 -10.15 10.24
N LYS A 457 26.34 -9.07 9.70
CA LYS A 457 25.04 -8.53 10.13
C LYS A 457 23.89 -9.34 9.52
N THR A 458 23.69 -10.56 10.01
CA THR A 458 22.72 -11.53 9.45
C THR A 458 21.26 -11.10 9.54
N HIS A 459 20.94 -10.15 10.43
CA HIS A 459 19.60 -9.61 10.62
C HIS A 459 19.32 -8.35 9.78
N LEU A 460 20.27 -7.91 8.96
CA LEU A 460 20.10 -6.80 8.03
C LEU A 460 19.45 -7.31 6.73
N VAL A 461 18.32 -6.71 6.38
CA VAL A 461 17.45 -7.17 5.27
C VAL A 461 17.46 -6.19 4.10
N VAL A 462 17.59 -4.89 4.40
CA VAL A 462 17.61 -3.82 3.39
C VAL A 462 18.84 -2.94 3.60
N LEU A 463 19.59 -2.70 2.52
CA LEU A 463 20.76 -1.82 2.51
C LEU A 463 20.62 -0.81 1.37
N SER A 464 20.68 0.47 1.72
CA SER A 464 20.69 1.58 0.76
C SER A 464 21.95 2.41 0.95
N LEU A 465 22.71 2.63 -0.11
CA LEU A 465 23.95 3.41 -0.12
C LEU A 465 23.76 4.63 -1.02
N GLU A 466 24.03 5.82 -0.50
CA GLU A 466 23.81 7.10 -1.17
C GLU A 466 25.09 7.95 -1.11
N TRP A 467 25.60 8.33 -2.28
CA TRP A 467 26.71 9.26 -2.44
C TRP A 467 26.19 10.70 -2.57
N ASP A 468 26.96 11.68 -2.09
CA ASP A 468 26.63 13.09 -2.29
C ASP A 468 26.96 13.51 -3.72
N LEU A 469 25.92 13.72 -4.53
CA LEU A 469 26.01 14.12 -5.94
C LEU A 469 26.68 15.48 -6.16
N LYS A 470 26.95 16.25 -5.09
CA LYS A 470 27.62 17.56 -5.16
C LYS A 470 29.13 17.49 -5.08
N VAL A 471 29.68 16.37 -4.63
CA VAL A 471 31.13 16.18 -4.52
C VAL A 471 31.60 15.43 -5.76
N ASN A 472 32.32 16.13 -6.65
CA ASN A 472 33.04 15.47 -7.73
C ASN A 472 34.19 14.67 -7.10
N ASN A 473 33.97 13.38 -6.79
CA ASN A 473 35.08 12.51 -6.40
C ASN A 473 35.80 12.05 -7.67
N GLU A 474 37.02 12.55 -7.87
CA GLU A 474 37.88 12.20 -9.01
C GLU A 474 38.57 10.82 -8.82
N ASP A 475 38.55 10.27 -7.60
CA ASP A 475 39.22 9.01 -7.28
C ASP A 475 38.29 7.80 -7.43
N SER A 476 38.07 7.39 -8.68
CA SER A 476 37.30 6.19 -9.02
C SER A 476 37.88 4.89 -8.44
N ILE A 477 39.18 4.84 -8.12
CA ILE A 477 39.82 3.62 -7.57
C ILE A 477 39.42 3.49 -6.11
N LYS A 478 39.58 4.57 -5.32
CA LYS A 478 39.16 4.61 -3.92
C LYS A 478 37.69 4.23 -3.77
N GLU A 479 36.78 4.84 -4.54
CA GLU A 479 35.34 4.54 -4.43
C GLU A 479 35.01 3.08 -4.71
N ARG A 480 35.72 2.47 -5.66
CA ARG A 480 35.61 1.04 -5.93
C ARG A 480 36.09 0.20 -4.74
N GLU A 481 37.27 0.50 -4.20
CA GLU A 481 37.82 -0.23 -3.05
C GLU A 481 36.91 -0.13 -1.82
N VAL A 482 36.31 1.04 -1.56
CA VAL A 482 35.34 1.21 -0.46
C VAL A 482 34.14 0.28 -0.65
N LEU A 483 33.60 0.17 -1.86
CA LEU A 483 32.46 -0.70 -2.15
C LEU A 483 32.83 -2.19 -2.13
N GLU A 484 34.05 -2.57 -2.55
CA GLU A 484 34.61 -3.93 -2.41
C GLU A 484 34.72 -4.33 -0.94
N ASN A 485 35.22 -3.43 -0.09
CA ASN A 485 35.45 -3.65 1.32
C ASN A 485 34.17 -3.68 2.16
N LEU A 486 33.05 -3.14 1.66
CA LEU A 486 31.80 -3.09 2.43
C LEU A 486 31.23 -4.48 2.77
N GLN A 487 31.44 -5.46 1.88
CA GLN A 487 31.00 -6.85 2.02
C GLN A 487 29.59 -7.05 2.62
N PRO A 488 28.51 -6.75 1.88
CA PRO A 488 27.14 -6.92 2.39
C PRO A 488 26.82 -8.38 2.78
N SER A 489 25.84 -8.60 3.65
CA SER A 489 25.42 -9.96 4.06
C SER A 489 24.66 -10.73 2.96
N LYS A 490 24.83 -12.05 2.89
CA LYS A 490 24.04 -12.95 2.01
C LYS A 490 22.54 -13.04 2.32
N HIS A 491 22.15 -12.58 3.50
CA HIS A 491 20.75 -12.55 3.96
C HIS A 491 20.00 -11.30 3.49
N LEU A 492 20.69 -10.39 2.81
CA LEU A 492 20.10 -9.17 2.29
C LEU A 492 19.03 -9.48 1.23
N GLU A 493 17.83 -8.94 1.41
CA GLU A 493 16.71 -9.07 0.48
C GLU A 493 16.66 -7.90 -0.50
N GLN A 494 17.13 -6.71 -0.10
CA GLN A 494 17.12 -5.52 -0.97
C GLN A 494 18.43 -4.73 -0.89
N LEU A 495 18.98 -4.39 -2.05
CA LEU A 495 20.17 -3.54 -2.21
C LEU A 495 19.85 -2.38 -3.14
N SER A 496 20.13 -1.16 -2.69
CA SER A 496 20.01 0.06 -3.49
C SER A 496 21.28 0.88 -3.42
N ILE A 497 21.82 1.27 -4.57
CA ILE A 497 23.03 2.08 -4.70
C ILE A 497 22.70 3.30 -5.55
N ASN A 498 22.94 4.49 -5.00
CA ASN A 498 22.59 5.76 -5.61
C ASN A 498 23.79 6.72 -5.63
N GLY A 499 24.12 7.28 -6.80
CA GLY A 499 25.15 8.30 -6.95
C GLY A 499 26.59 7.80 -6.95
N TYR A 500 26.83 6.48 -7.07
CA TYR A 500 28.18 5.92 -7.09
C TYR A 500 29.01 6.51 -8.24
N CYS A 501 30.19 7.03 -7.90
CA CYS A 501 31.06 7.78 -8.81
C CYS A 501 32.18 6.94 -9.46
N GLY A 502 32.31 5.65 -9.13
CA GLY A 502 33.32 4.80 -9.72
C GLY A 502 32.95 4.33 -11.13
N SER A 503 33.95 4.16 -11.99
CA SER A 503 33.77 3.71 -13.37
C SER A 503 33.44 2.22 -13.51
N GLN A 504 33.83 1.42 -12.52
CA GLN A 504 33.57 -0.02 -12.47
C GLN A 504 32.81 -0.38 -11.20
N PHE A 505 31.75 -1.17 -11.35
CA PHE A 505 31.12 -1.84 -10.22
C PHE A 505 32.00 -3.01 -9.79
N PRO A 506 32.26 -3.21 -8.49
CA PRO A 506 33.15 -4.27 -8.03
C PRO A 506 32.66 -5.67 -8.41
N VAL A 507 33.57 -6.45 -8.99
CA VAL A 507 33.30 -7.73 -9.68
C VAL A 507 33.73 -8.95 -8.87
N ARG A 508 34.39 -8.77 -7.73
CA ARG A 508 34.84 -9.90 -6.88
C ARG A 508 33.81 -10.25 -5.83
N ILE A 509 32.74 -10.89 -6.29
CA ILE A 509 31.95 -11.76 -5.41
C ILE A 509 32.22 -13.20 -5.83
N ASP A 510 33.49 -13.58 -5.79
CA ASP A 510 33.99 -14.88 -6.19
C ASP A 510 33.96 -15.89 -5.02
N THR A 511 34.56 -17.07 -5.24
CA THR A 511 34.66 -18.17 -4.28
C THR A 511 35.20 -17.75 -2.91
N ASP A 512 36.05 -16.73 -2.85
CA ASP A 512 36.71 -16.32 -1.61
C ASP A 512 35.78 -15.47 -0.72
N PHE A 513 34.68 -14.95 -1.29
CA PHE A 513 33.74 -14.08 -0.58
C PHE A 513 32.66 -14.85 0.20
N TYR A 514 32.09 -15.90 -0.40
CA TYR A 514 30.99 -16.69 0.19
C TYR A 514 31.24 -18.21 0.24
N GLY A 515 32.43 -18.67 -0.18
CA GLY A 515 32.78 -20.09 -0.23
C GLY A 515 32.15 -20.87 -1.39
N ASN A 516 31.26 -20.25 -2.17
CA ASN A 516 30.68 -20.84 -3.39
C ASN A 516 30.12 -19.74 -4.32
N SER A 517 30.62 -19.64 -5.56
CA SER A 517 30.34 -18.55 -6.53
C SER A 517 28.90 -18.49 -7.04
N PHE A 518 28.08 -19.50 -6.75
CA PHE A 518 26.73 -19.65 -7.30
C PHE A 518 25.60 -19.07 -6.42
N SER A 519 25.92 -18.35 -5.33
CA SER A 519 24.88 -17.84 -4.39
C SER A 519 25.27 -16.60 -3.58
N ALA A 520 26.11 -15.72 -4.13
CA ALA A 520 26.56 -14.47 -3.53
C ALA A 520 25.45 -13.68 -2.81
N PHE A 521 24.32 -13.52 -3.49
CA PHE A 521 23.14 -12.83 -2.98
C PHE A 521 21.95 -13.79 -2.95
N ALA A 522 22.11 -14.89 -2.22
CA ALA A 522 21.13 -15.99 -2.15
C ALA A 522 19.69 -15.55 -1.81
N SER A 523 19.54 -14.47 -1.04
CA SER A 523 18.24 -13.97 -0.57
C SER A 523 17.76 -12.71 -1.30
N LEU A 524 18.56 -12.13 -2.20
CA LEU A 524 18.28 -10.83 -2.78
C LEU A 524 17.10 -10.90 -3.77
N GLU A 525 16.06 -10.15 -3.48
CA GLU A 525 14.83 -10.07 -4.27
C GLU A 525 14.75 -8.75 -5.06
N THR A 526 15.39 -7.69 -4.58
CA THR A 526 15.36 -6.36 -5.21
C THR A 526 16.76 -5.76 -5.32
N LEU A 527 17.13 -5.33 -6.53
CA LEU A 527 18.40 -4.66 -6.81
C LEU A 527 18.16 -3.36 -7.58
N LYS A 528 18.68 -2.23 -7.06
CA LYS A 528 18.47 -0.91 -7.65
C LYS A 528 19.79 -0.14 -7.79
N PHE A 529 20.04 0.33 -9.00
CA PHE A 529 21.14 1.24 -9.33
C PHE A 529 20.55 2.54 -9.85
N ASP A 530 20.98 3.66 -9.27
CA ASP A 530 20.48 4.98 -9.66
C ASP A 530 21.58 6.04 -9.70
N ASP A 531 21.53 6.93 -10.69
CA ASP A 531 22.43 8.08 -10.86
C ASP A 531 23.95 7.75 -10.83
N MET A 532 24.33 6.59 -11.39
CA MET A 532 25.73 6.15 -11.46
C MET A 532 26.38 6.63 -12.77
N LYS A 533 26.76 7.91 -12.79
CA LYS A 533 27.14 8.64 -14.03
C LYS A 533 28.40 8.11 -14.73
N GLU A 534 29.38 7.69 -13.94
CA GLU A 534 30.67 7.23 -14.44
C GLU A 534 30.70 5.73 -14.74
N TRP A 535 29.68 4.98 -14.33
CA TRP A 535 29.66 3.52 -14.44
C TRP A 535 29.62 3.06 -15.90
N GLU A 536 30.68 2.37 -16.34
CA GLU A 536 30.86 1.97 -17.74
C GLU A 536 30.52 0.50 -18.01
N GLU A 537 30.85 -0.42 -17.10
CA GLU A 537 30.69 -1.87 -17.34
C GLU A 537 30.08 -2.59 -16.13
N TRP A 538 29.09 -3.46 -16.40
CA TRP A 538 28.58 -4.42 -15.42
C TRP A 538 29.13 -5.82 -15.70
N LYS A 539 30.22 -6.21 -15.03
CA LYS A 539 30.71 -7.60 -15.07
C LYS A 539 30.03 -8.39 -13.96
N CYS A 540 28.95 -9.08 -14.29
CA CYS A 540 28.21 -9.93 -13.35
C CYS A 540 28.64 -11.39 -13.51
N ILE A 541 28.78 -12.12 -12.40
CA ILE A 541 28.94 -13.58 -12.41
C ILE A 541 27.58 -14.23 -12.68
N THR A 542 27.54 -15.18 -13.61
CA THR A 542 26.33 -15.96 -13.93
C THR A 542 25.81 -16.69 -12.68
N GLY A 543 24.53 -16.50 -12.34
CA GLY A 543 23.92 -17.16 -11.18
C GLY A 543 24.06 -16.43 -9.83
N ALA A 544 24.64 -15.23 -9.77
CA ALA A 544 24.81 -14.48 -8.53
C ALA A 544 23.50 -14.11 -7.81
N PHE A 545 22.38 -14.02 -8.56
CA PHE A 545 21.09 -13.53 -8.08
C PHE A 545 19.95 -14.56 -8.28
N PRO A 546 19.96 -15.69 -7.54
CA PRO A 546 19.01 -16.77 -7.77
C PRO A 546 17.58 -16.47 -7.34
N ARG A 547 17.31 -15.36 -6.64
CA ARG A 547 15.96 -14.98 -6.17
C ARG A 547 15.49 -13.60 -6.62
N LEU A 548 16.22 -12.95 -7.52
CA LEU A 548 15.92 -11.57 -7.93
C LEU A 548 14.58 -11.51 -8.66
N LYS A 549 13.70 -10.62 -8.17
CA LYS A 549 12.35 -10.38 -8.70
C LYS A 549 12.20 -9.00 -9.31
N ASP A 550 12.92 -8.00 -8.78
CA ASP A 550 12.85 -6.60 -9.21
C ASP A 550 14.27 -6.07 -9.47
N LEU A 551 14.53 -5.65 -10.71
CA LEU A 551 15.78 -5.00 -11.12
C LEU A 551 15.47 -3.61 -11.68
N SER A 552 16.11 -2.58 -11.12
CA SER A 552 16.02 -1.21 -11.59
C SER A 552 17.40 -0.62 -11.88
N VAL A 553 17.58 -0.06 -13.07
CA VAL A 553 18.78 0.69 -13.47
C VAL A 553 18.34 2.04 -14.02
N ALA A 554 18.71 3.13 -13.36
CA ALA A 554 18.26 4.47 -13.72
C ALA A 554 19.40 5.49 -13.75
N ARG A 555 19.38 6.41 -14.71
CA ARG A 555 20.34 7.52 -14.84
C ARG A 555 21.81 7.05 -14.85
N CYS A 556 22.11 6.01 -15.64
CA CYS A 556 23.45 5.45 -15.83
C CYS A 556 23.93 5.65 -17.29
N PRO A 557 24.32 6.87 -17.69
CA PRO A 557 24.52 7.24 -19.09
C PRO A 557 25.71 6.58 -19.80
N LYS A 558 26.77 6.24 -19.05
CA LYS A 558 27.99 5.61 -19.61
C LYS A 558 27.94 4.09 -19.60
N LEU A 559 26.89 3.48 -19.03
CA LEU A 559 26.78 2.04 -18.88
C LEU A 559 26.66 1.37 -20.24
N LYS A 560 27.64 0.54 -20.59
CA LYS A 560 27.74 -0.22 -21.84
C LYS A 560 27.55 -1.72 -21.57
N GLY A 561 27.33 -2.46 -22.66
CA GLY A 561 27.23 -3.92 -22.63
C GLY A 561 25.82 -4.46 -22.39
N HIS A 562 25.73 -5.68 -21.86
CA HIS A 562 24.49 -6.41 -21.64
C HIS A 562 24.15 -6.52 -20.16
N LEU A 563 22.84 -6.54 -19.84
CA LEU A 563 22.37 -6.92 -18.51
C LEU A 563 22.68 -8.41 -18.25
N PRO A 564 22.75 -8.85 -16.97
CA PRO A 564 22.97 -10.25 -16.64
C PRO A 564 21.95 -11.16 -17.36
N GLU A 565 22.46 -12.12 -18.12
CA GLU A 565 21.60 -12.95 -18.96
C GLU A 565 20.69 -13.86 -18.13
N HIS A 566 21.20 -14.42 -17.02
CA HIS A 566 20.51 -15.44 -16.23
C HIS A 566 19.79 -14.88 -14.99
N LEU A 567 18.51 -14.55 -15.13
CA LEU A 567 17.63 -14.05 -14.04
C LEU A 567 16.27 -14.78 -14.03
N PRO A 568 16.19 -16.03 -13.52
CA PRO A 568 15.04 -16.92 -13.74
C PRO A 568 13.74 -16.46 -13.06
N HIS A 569 13.83 -15.69 -11.97
CA HIS A 569 12.68 -15.25 -11.17
C HIS A 569 12.32 -13.77 -11.36
N LEU A 570 12.94 -13.09 -12.34
CA LEU A 570 12.73 -11.66 -12.57
C LEU A 570 11.31 -11.39 -13.06
N LYS A 571 10.57 -10.56 -12.31
CA LYS A 571 9.19 -10.17 -12.59
C LYS A 571 9.08 -8.74 -13.10
N GLU A 572 9.92 -7.85 -12.58
CA GLU A 572 9.89 -6.42 -12.89
C GLU A 572 11.28 -5.98 -13.36
N LEU A 573 11.34 -5.32 -14.51
CA LEU A 573 12.57 -4.72 -15.04
C LEU A 573 12.32 -3.25 -15.41
N HIS A 574 13.10 -2.37 -14.80
CA HIS A 574 13.02 -0.92 -15.00
C HIS A 574 14.37 -0.37 -15.49
N ILE A 575 14.42 0.22 -16.68
CA ILE A 575 15.62 0.85 -17.26
C ILE A 575 15.29 2.28 -17.71
N TRP A 576 15.93 3.28 -17.11
CA TRP A 576 15.55 4.69 -17.28
C TRP A 576 16.80 5.52 -17.55
N ARG A 577 16.86 6.33 -18.61
CA ARG A 577 17.99 7.25 -18.90
C ARG A 577 19.35 6.54 -18.85
N CYS A 578 19.51 5.51 -19.67
CA CYS A 578 20.75 4.72 -19.81
C CYS A 578 21.14 4.70 -21.29
N GLU A 579 21.76 5.77 -21.76
CA GLU A 579 21.85 6.07 -23.19
C GLU A 579 22.81 5.15 -23.96
N GLN A 580 23.89 4.70 -23.33
CA GLN A 580 24.89 3.82 -23.95
C GLN A 580 24.61 2.32 -23.73
N LEU A 581 23.52 1.97 -23.05
CA LEU A 581 23.18 0.58 -22.78
C LEU A 581 22.62 -0.07 -24.06
N VAL A 582 23.42 -0.98 -24.64
CA VAL A 582 23.06 -1.75 -25.86
C VAL A 582 22.61 -3.16 -25.48
N ALA A 583 21.87 -3.28 -24.38
CA ALA A 583 21.46 -4.57 -23.86
C ALA A 583 20.20 -5.11 -24.57
N SER A 584 20.14 -6.42 -24.73
CA SER A 584 18.89 -7.15 -24.88
C SER A 584 18.31 -7.47 -23.50
N THR A 585 16.99 -7.60 -23.39
CA THR A 585 16.34 -8.07 -22.15
C THR A 585 16.91 -9.44 -21.71
N PRO A 586 17.06 -9.72 -20.40
CA PRO A 586 17.61 -10.99 -19.89
C PRO A 586 16.92 -12.23 -20.45
N ARG A 587 17.67 -13.32 -20.70
CA ARG A 587 17.20 -14.59 -21.25
C ARG A 587 16.87 -15.59 -20.13
N ALA A 588 15.73 -16.27 -20.19
CA ALA A 588 15.56 -17.52 -19.47
C ALA A 588 16.23 -18.65 -20.27
N VAL A 589 16.87 -19.59 -19.58
CA VAL A 589 17.66 -20.70 -20.14
C VAL A 589 16.90 -21.49 -21.21
N GLU A 590 17.58 -21.82 -22.31
CA GLU A 590 17.25 -22.96 -23.17
C GLU A 590 17.42 -24.25 -22.36
N ILE A 591 16.34 -24.97 -22.07
CA ILE A 591 16.44 -26.28 -21.42
C ILE A 591 17.09 -27.25 -22.41
N GLU A 592 18.41 -27.46 -22.31
CA GLU A 592 19.08 -28.62 -22.89
C GLU A 592 18.50 -29.88 -22.23
N GLY A 593 17.56 -30.56 -22.91
CA GLY A 593 17.06 -31.86 -22.47
C GLY A 593 15.60 -32.18 -22.74
N VAL A 594 14.76 -31.23 -23.19
CA VAL A 594 13.38 -31.57 -23.57
C VAL A 594 13.39 -32.18 -24.97
N LYS A 595 13.24 -33.50 -25.03
CA LYS A 595 12.91 -34.20 -26.28
C LYS A 595 11.66 -33.55 -26.88
N LYS A 596 11.82 -33.03 -28.10
CA LYS A 596 10.75 -32.56 -28.98
C LYS A 596 9.77 -33.71 -29.23
N ASP A 597 8.69 -33.78 -28.47
CA ASP A 597 7.51 -34.56 -28.81
C ASP A 597 6.31 -33.62 -29.02
N THR A 598 6.15 -33.25 -30.31
CA THR A 598 4.89 -33.24 -31.09
C THR A 598 3.57 -32.73 -30.45
N TYR A 599 3.01 -31.60 -30.90
CA TYR A 599 2.05 -31.43 -32.02
C TYR A 599 1.44 -30.00 -32.06
N SER A 600 1.52 -29.38 -33.25
CA SER A 600 0.72 -28.29 -33.89
C SER A 600 0.47 -26.97 -33.11
N PHE A 601 0.78 -25.76 -33.60
CA PHE A 601 0.60 -25.19 -34.95
C PHE A 601 1.65 -24.12 -35.30
N ASN A 602 1.86 -23.95 -36.61
CA ASN A 602 2.81 -23.06 -37.28
C ASN A 602 2.54 -21.56 -37.10
N THR A 603 3.57 -20.81 -36.69
CA THR A 603 4.08 -19.63 -37.43
C THR A 603 5.56 -19.41 -37.07
N SER A 604 6.45 -19.77 -38.01
CA SER A 604 7.82 -19.26 -38.20
C SER A 604 8.69 -19.00 -36.94
N GLY A 605 9.53 -19.96 -36.57
CA GLY A 605 10.90 -19.71 -36.05
C GLY A 605 11.11 -18.91 -34.77
N LEU A 606 10.08 -18.66 -33.94
CA LEU A 606 10.21 -17.86 -32.71
C LEU A 606 10.65 -18.74 -31.52
N LEU A 607 11.68 -18.29 -30.80
CA LEU A 607 12.11 -18.89 -29.53
C LEU A 607 11.11 -18.48 -28.44
N VAL A 608 10.49 -19.45 -27.76
CA VAL A 608 9.65 -19.16 -26.59
C VAL A 608 10.57 -18.70 -25.45
N SER A 609 10.38 -17.48 -24.94
CA SER A 609 11.11 -17.06 -23.75
C SER A 609 10.41 -17.58 -22.50
N ASP A 610 11.08 -18.40 -21.70
CA ASP A 610 10.63 -18.80 -20.36
C ASP A 610 10.84 -17.70 -19.31
N THR A 611 10.76 -16.43 -19.73
CA THR A 611 10.95 -15.29 -18.82
C THR A 611 9.74 -15.15 -17.92
N SER A 612 9.95 -15.14 -16.59
CA SER A 612 8.89 -14.89 -15.61
C SER A 612 8.49 -13.41 -15.51
N LEU A 613 8.92 -12.60 -16.49
CA LEU A 613 8.79 -11.15 -16.53
C LEU A 613 7.34 -10.74 -16.76
N LYS A 614 6.82 -9.92 -15.84
CA LYS A 614 5.45 -9.40 -15.81
C LYS A 614 5.38 -7.92 -16.21
N SER A 615 6.39 -7.14 -15.84
CA SER A 615 6.49 -5.73 -16.22
C SER A 615 7.85 -5.38 -16.79
N LEU A 616 7.83 -4.64 -17.90
CA LEU A 616 9.00 -4.08 -18.53
C LEU A 616 8.79 -2.58 -18.77
N HIS A 617 9.66 -1.76 -18.19
CA HIS A 617 9.66 -0.32 -18.36
C HIS A 617 11.02 0.13 -18.88
N ILE A 618 11.04 0.70 -20.09
CA ILE A 618 12.23 1.28 -20.70
C ILE A 618 11.93 2.74 -21.06
N ASP A 619 12.72 3.67 -20.54
CA ASP A 619 12.56 5.11 -20.78
C ASP A 619 13.93 5.74 -21.12
N SER A 620 14.00 6.56 -22.17
CA SER A 620 15.18 7.35 -22.53
C SER A 620 16.46 6.51 -22.71
N CYS A 621 16.36 5.38 -23.43
CA CYS A 621 17.42 4.39 -23.68
C CYS A 621 17.49 4.08 -25.18
N PRO A 622 18.11 4.94 -26.01
CA PRO A 622 18.15 4.82 -27.46
C PRO A 622 18.72 3.50 -28.00
N GLY A 623 19.74 2.95 -27.33
CA GLY A 623 20.45 1.72 -27.72
C GLY A 623 19.75 0.41 -27.31
N MET A 624 18.74 0.48 -26.44
CA MET A 624 18.00 -0.70 -25.99
C MET A 624 17.05 -1.18 -27.09
N ASN A 625 17.12 -2.46 -27.41
CA ASN A 625 16.22 -3.11 -28.35
C ASN A 625 15.45 -4.23 -27.66
N ILE A 626 14.14 -4.26 -27.85
CA ILE A 626 13.33 -5.43 -27.48
C ILE A 626 13.55 -6.48 -28.57
N LEU A 627 13.97 -7.68 -28.19
CA LEU A 627 14.20 -8.76 -29.15
C LEU A 627 12.86 -9.25 -29.72
N ILE A 628 12.54 -8.80 -30.93
CA ILE A 628 11.36 -9.17 -31.72
C ILE A 628 11.37 -10.67 -32.14
N ASN A 629 12.42 -11.42 -31.79
CA ASN A 629 12.54 -12.86 -32.07
C ASN A 629 12.06 -13.76 -30.92
N HIS A 630 11.57 -13.18 -29.81
CA HIS A 630 11.14 -13.94 -28.63
C HIS A 630 9.68 -13.65 -28.27
N CYS A 631 8.95 -14.67 -27.85
CA CYS A 631 7.60 -14.51 -27.28
C CYS A 631 7.69 -14.25 -25.77
N TYR A 632 7.10 -13.14 -25.31
CA TYR A 632 7.02 -12.73 -23.92
C TYR A 632 5.67 -13.17 -23.32
N TYR A 633 5.55 -14.46 -23.02
CA TYR A 633 4.27 -15.08 -22.69
C TYR A 633 3.64 -14.56 -21.38
N PHE A 634 4.46 -14.13 -20.43
CA PHE A 634 4.01 -13.69 -19.10
C PHE A 634 3.94 -12.18 -18.92
N LEU A 635 4.34 -11.39 -19.93
CA LEU A 635 4.40 -9.94 -19.83
C LEU A 635 2.99 -9.35 -19.82
N GLU A 636 2.67 -8.62 -18.75
CA GLU A 636 1.38 -7.99 -18.50
C GLU A 636 1.45 -6.48 -18.74
N HIS A 637 2.58 -5.84 -18.45
CA HIS A 637 2.76 -4.39 -18.61
C HIS A 637 4.02 -4.08 -19.42
N LEU A 638 3.86 -3.29 -20.47
CA LEU A 638 4.97 -2.81 -21.30
C LEU A 638 4.90 -1.29 -21.46
N TYR A 639 5.95 -0.63 -21.00
CA TYR A 639 6.16 0.81 -21.15
C TYR A 639 7.47 1.05 -21.90
N ILE A 640 7.38 1.77 -23.02
CA ILE A 640 8.52 2.19 -23.84
C ILE A 640 8.37 3.70 -24.09
N SER A 641 9.35 4.50 -23.67
CA SER A 641 9.39 5.93 -23.97
C SER A 641 10.78 6.38 -24.43
N GLN A 642 10.89 7.20 -25.49
CA GLN A 642 12.19 7.72 -25.97
C GLN A 642 13.27 6.61 -26.17
N CYS A 643 12.86 5.44 -26.67
CA CYS A 643 13.69 4.23 -26.76
C CYS A 643 13.51 3.51 -28.11
N CYS A 644 14.32 2.46 -28.32
CA CYS A 644 14.11 1.46 -29.36
C CYS A 644 14.06 2.05 -30.77
N HIS A 645 15.08 2.83 -31.15
CA HIS A 645 15.17 3.43 -32.49
C HIS A 645 15.17 2.39 -33.62
N SER A 646 15.45 1.12 -33.35
CA SER A 646 15.35 0.06 -34.37
C SER A 646 13.92 -0.44 -34.63
N LEU A 647 12.98 -0.14 -33.72
CA LEU A 647 11.63 -0.68 -33.75
C LEU A 647 10.77 0.10 -34.77
N THR A 648 10.65 -0.43 -35.98
CA THR A 648 9.76 0.12 -37.02
C THR A 648 8.36 -0.48 -36.99
N ASN A 649 8.24 -1.72 -36.56
CA ASN A 649 6.98 -2.44 -36.45
C ASN A 649 6.87 -3.09 -35.07
N PHE A 650 5.77 -2.84 -34.35
CA PHE A 650 5.50 -3.46 -33.06
C PHE A 650 4.58 -4.68 -33.24
N PRO A 651 5.08 -5.92 -33.07
CA PRO A 651 4.30 -7.14 -33.24
C PRO A 651 3.57 -7.51 -31.95
N LEU A 652 2.27 -7.23 -31.90
CA LEU A 652 1.44 -7.47 -30.72
C LEU A 652 1.32 -8.98 -30.38
N ASP A 653 1.43 -9.85 -31.39
CA ASP A 653 1.34 -11.31 -31.24
C ASP A 653 2.44 -11.91 -30.35
N LEU A 654 3.57 -11.22 -30.15
CA LEU A 654 4.65 -11.69 -29.28
C LEU A 654 4.36 -11.52 -27.79
N PHE A 655 3.28 -10.83 -27.43
CA PHE A 655 2.95 -10.48 -26.05
C PHE A 655 1.53 -10.95 -25.65
N PRO A 656 1.21 -12.26 -25.73
CA PRO A 656 -0.16 -12.75 -25.69
C PRO A 656 -0.95 -12.42 -24.40
N LYS A 657 -0.28 -12.14 -23.28
CA LYS A 657 -0.90 -11.75 -22.00
C LYS A 657 -0.85 -10.25 -21.69
N LEU A 658 -0.44 -9.42 -22.65
CA LEU A 658 -0.25 -8.00 -22.42
C LEU A 658 -1.56 -7.32 -22.04
N TYR A 659 -1.57 -6.66 -20.89
CA TYR A 659 -2.70 -5.95 -20.33
C TYR A 659 -2.62 -4.45 -20.63
N ASP A 660 -1.45 -3.84 -20.42
CA ASP A 660 -1.18 -2.43 -20.71
C ASP A 660 0.00 -2.28 -21.67
N LEU A 661 -0.23 -1.55 -22.76
CA LEU A 661 0.81 -1.11 -23.69
C LEU A 661 0.89 0.42 -23.70
N PHE A 662 2.06 0.95 -23.39
CA PHE A 662 2.38 2.38 -23.46
C PHE A 662 3.61 2.59 -24.34
N LEU A 663 3.45 3.37 -25.41
CA LEU A 663 4.49 3.76 -26.35
C LEU A 663 4.52 5.29 -26.44
N GLU A 664 5.64 5.91 -26.12
CA GLU A 664 5.79 7.38 -26.18
C GLU A 664 7.10 7.78 -26.85
N GLU A 665 7.07 8.75 -27.75
CA GLU A 665 8.29 9.27 -28.41
C GLU A 665 9.15 8.15 -29.07
N CYS A 666 8.50 7.07 -29.52
CA CYS A 666 9.13 6.01 -30.31
C CYS A 666 9.22 6.46 -31.78
N HIS A 667 10.17 7.34 -32.09
CA HIS A 667 10.17 8.11 -33.33
C HIS A 667 10.20 7.28 -34.63
N ASN A 668 10.81 6.09 -34.63
CA ASN A 668 10.92 5.25 -35.83
C ASN A 668 9.78 4.23 -35.98
N LEU A 669 8.85 4.16 -35.01
CA LEU A 669 7.75 3.22 -35.04
C LEU A 669 6.72 3.66 -36.09
N GLN A 670 6.55 2.84 -37.12
CA GLN A 670 5.67 3.08 -38.25
C GLN A 670 4.31 2.38 -38.10
N MET A 671 4.28 1.18 -37.51
CA MET A 671 3.02 0.43 -37.41
C MET A 671 2.98 -0.54 -36.23
N ILE A 672 1.77 -0.94 -35.85
CA ILE A 672 1.50 -2.13 -35.03
C ILE A 672 1.05 -3.24 -35.96
N SER A 673 1.64 -4.43 -35.84
CA SER A 673 1.19 -5.64 -36.54
C SER A 673 0.51 -6.60 -35.57
N GLN A 674 -0.54 -7.25 -36.09
CA GLN A 674 -1.33 -8.23 -35.37
C GLN A 674 -1.90 -9.24 -36.38
N ARG A 675 -1.66 -10.52 -36.15
CA ARG A 675 -2.21 -11.65 -36.93
C ARG A 675 -3.36 -12.33 -36.20
N HIS A 676 -3.32 -12.36 -34.86
CA HIS A 676 -4.31 -13.06 -34.04
C HIS A 676 -5.03 -12.12 -33.05
N PRO A 677 -6.26 -12.47 -32.61
CA PRO A 677 -7.01 -11.68 -31.65
C PRO A 677 -6.25 -11.56 -30.32
N HIS A 678 -6.15 -10.34 -29.78
CA HIS A 678 -5.45 -10.10 -28.53
C HIS A 678 -6.43 -10.03 -27.34
N GLY A 679 -6.69 -11.18 -26.72
CA GLY A 679 -7.74 -11.35 -25.72
C GLY A 679 -7.51 -10.72 -24.34
N HIS A 680 -6.34 -10.12 -24.07
CA HIS A 680 -6.00 -9.62 -22.72
C HIS A 680 -5.74 -8.11 -22.62
N LEU A 681 -5.58 -7.42 -23.76
CA LEU A 681 -5.17 -6.01 -23.78
C LEU A 681 -6.32 -5.12 -23.34
N LYS A 682 -6.12 -4.33 -22.28
CA LYS A 682 -7.13 -3.42 -21.70
C LYS A 682 -6.81 -1.95 -21.88
N SER A 683 -5.53 -1.59 -21.99
CA SER A 683 -5.11 -0.22 -22.27
C SER A 683 -4.06 -0.19 -23.38
N LEU A 684 -4.29 0.66 -24.38
CA LEU A 684 -3.34 0.99 -25.43
C LEU A 684 -3.14 2.50 -25.48
N ILE A 685 -1.92 2.95 -25.28
CA ILE A 685 -1.54 4.37 -25.27
C ILE A 685 -0.34 4.56 -26.20
N ILE A 686 -0.49 5.42 -27.20
CA ILE A 686 0.58 5.78 -28.16
C ILE A 686 0.68 7.31 -28.20
N LYS A 687 1.85 7.87 -27.92
CA LYS A 687 2.04 9.33 -27.85
C LYS A 687 3.28 9.76 -28.61
N LYS A 688 3.20 10.86 -29.36
CA LYS A 688 4.35 11.53 -29.99
C LYS A 688 5.25 10.62 -30.84
N CYS A 689 4.69 9.55 -31.42
CA CYS A 689 5.40 8.67 -32.34
C CYS A 689 5.31 9.26 -33.75
N SER A 690 6.32 10.06 -34.13
CA SER A 690 6.31 10.89 -35.34
C SER A 690 6.15 10.12 -36.65
N GLU A 691 6.74 8.92 -36.75
CA GLU A 691 6.66 8.09 -37.96
C GLU A 691 5.46 7.15 -37.99
N PHE A 692 4.58 7.15 -36.98
CA PHE A 692 3.49 6.19 -36.89
C PHE A 692 2.43 6.41 -37.98
N GLU A 693 2.31 5.47 -38.91
CA GLU A 693 1.47 5.59 -40.10
C GLU A 693 0.14 4.83 -39.96
N SER A 694 0.15 3.64 -39.36
CA SER A 694 -1.03 2.76 -39.41
C SER A 694 -1.13 1.68 -38.32
N PHE A 695 -2.37 1.30 -38.04
CA PHE A 695 -2.77 0.08 -37.31
C PHE A 695 -2.87 -1.12 -38.27
N PRO A 696 -3.04 -2.37 -37.77
CA PRO A 696 -3.17 -3.55 -38.63
C PRO A 696 -4.24 -3.36 -39.72
N HIS A 697 -3.96 -3.83 -40.94
CA HIS A 697 -4.77 -3.53 -42.13
C HIS A 697 -6.24 -4.01 -42.03
N GLU A 698 -6.45 -5.16 -41.36
CA GLU A 698 -7.76 -5.78 -41.09
C GLU A 698 -8.46 -5.15 -39.86
N GLY A 699 -7.82 -4.20 -39.17
CA GLY A 699 -8.26 -3.60 -37.92
C GLY A 699 -7.56 -4.17 -36.69
N LEU A 700 -7.60 -3.42 -35.57
CA LEU A 700 -7.01 -3.82 -34.31
C LEU A 700 -7.98 -4.74 -33.56
N PHE A 701 -7.69 -6.04 -33.51
CA PHE A 701 -8.55 -7.02 -32.86
C PHE A 701 -8.18 -7.21 -31.39
N ALA A 702 -8.72 -6.36 -30.52
CA ALA A 702 -8.50 -6.40 -29.07
C ALA A 702 -9.85 -6.34 -28.31
N PRO A 703 -10.56 -7.47 -28.16
CA PRO A 703 -11.95 -7.47 -27.70
C PRO A 703 -12.15 -7.01 -26.24
N GLU A 704 -11.11 -7.11 -25.41
CA GLU A 704 -11.11 -6.68 -24.01
C GLU A 704 -10.58 -5.24 -23.81
N LEU A 705 -10.24 -4.52 -24.89
CA LEU A 705 -9.66 -3.18 -24.81
C LEU A 705 -10.67 -2.19 -24.24
N LYS A 706 -10.33 -1.52 -23.13
CA LYS A 706 -11.20 -0.58 -22.42
C LYS A 706 -10.79 0.87 -22.63
N ARG A 707 -9.47 1.12 -22.75
CA ARG A 707 -8.88 2.44 -22.92
C ARG A 707 -8.00 2.47 -24.17
N PHE A 708 -8.27 3.43 -25.04
CA PHE A 708 -7.47 3.71 -26.23
C PHE A 708 -7.10 5.19 -26.24
N CYS A 709 -5.81 5.50 -26.26
CA CYS A 709 -5.29 6.87 -26.24
C CYS A 709 -4.25 7.04 -27.35
N ILE A 710 -4.45 8.04 -28.20
CA ILE A 710 -3.45 8.50 -29.16
C ILE A 710 -3.23 10.00 -29.02
N GLU A 711 -1.97 10.43 -29.05
CA GLU A 711 -1.58 11.82 -28.86
C GLU A 711 -0.43 12.18 -29.82
N GLU A 712 -0.53 13.32 -30.51
CA GLU A 712 0.54 13.86 -31.36
C GLU A 712 1.08 12.86 -32.41
N LEU A 713 0.19 12.12 -33.08
CA LEU A 713 0.55 11.20 -34.18
C LEU A 713 0.37 11.89 -35.54
N GLU A 714 1.44 12.48 -36.07
CA GLU A 714 1.39 13.36 -37.25
C GLU A 714 1.16 12.64 -38.58
N LYS A 715 1.69 11.43 -38.74
CA LYS A 715 1.58 10.64 -39.98
C LYS A 715 0.38 9.68 -40.02
N LEU A 716 -0.32 9.49 -38.90
CA LEU A 716 -1.46 8.57 -38.83
C LEU A 716 -2.62 9.09 -39.68
N LYS A 717 -2.96 8.40 -40.77
CA LYS A 717 -4.00 8.86 -41.71
C LYS A 717 -5.41 8.41 -41.30
N SER A 718 -5.54 7.23 -40.70
CA SER A 718 -6.85 6.63 -40.41
C SER A 718 -6.85 5.85 -39.10
N MET A 719 -7.98 5.87 -38.40
CA MET A 719 -8.25 5.01 -37.26
C MET A 719 -8.33 3.52 -37.67
N PRO A 720 -8.19 2.55 -36.73
CA PRO A 720 -8.39 1.14 -37.03
C PRO A 720 -9.74 0.90 -37.74
N LYS A 721 -9.78 -0.03 -38.70
CA LYS A 721 -11.04 -0.45 -39.34
C LYS A 721 -11.91 -1.27 -38.40
N CYS A 722 -13.21 -1.37 -38.69
CA CYS A 722 -14.15 -2.26 -38.00
C CYS A 722 -14.17 -2.13 -36.46
N MET A 723 -13.90 -0.94 -35.89
CA MET A 723 -13.78 -0.76 -34.44
C MET A 723 -15.01 -1.22 -33.65
N SER A 724 -16.21 -1.09 -34.22
CA SER A 724 -17.46 -1.55 -33.61
C SER A 724 -17.51 -3.06 -33.37
N ALA A 725 -16.93 -3.84 -34.29
CA ALA A 725 -16.87 -5.30 -34.21
C ALA A 725 -15.63 -5.81 -33.46
N LEU A 726 -14.49 -5.15 -33.64
CA LEU A 726 -13.18 -5.61 -33.14
C LEU A 726 -12.83 -5.10 -31.74
N LEU A 727 -13.45 -4.00 -31.29
CA LEU A 727 -13.22 -3.38 -29.98
C LEU A 727 -14.53 -3.23 -29.16
N PRO A 728 -15.32 -4.31 -28.97
CA PRO A 728 -16.62 -4.25 -28.31
C PRO A 728 -16.56 -3.75 -26.85
N SER A 729 -15.44 -3.92 -26.14
CA SER A 729 -15.30 -3.49 -24.73
C SER A 729 -14.79 -2.05 -24.56
N LEU A 730 -14.58 -1.30 -25.64
CA LEU A 730 -13.98 0.03 -25.56
C LEU A 730 -14.91 1.01 -24.86
N THR A 731 -14.46 1.58 -23.74
CA THR A 731 -15.24 2.51 -22.91
C THR A 731 -14.69 3.92 -22.90
N GLN A 732 -13.37 4.07 -23.09
CA GLN A 732 -12.68 5.35 -23.06
C GLN A 732 -11.77 5.51 -24.27
N MET A 733 -11.98 6.61 -24.99
CA MET A 733 -11.17 6.98 -26.16
C MET A 733 -10.65 8.41 -26.01
N VAL A 734 -9.35 8.60 -26.15
CA VAL A 734 -8.71 9.92 -26.10
C VAL A 734 -7.86 10.11 -27.36
N ILE A 735 -8.10 11.20 -28.08
CA ILE A 735 -7.34 11.58 -29.27
C ILE A 735 -6.94 13.05 -29.10
N ASP A 736 -5.65 13.31 -29.06
CA ASP A 736 -5.12 14.66 -28.90
C ASP A 736 -4.11 15.00 -30.00
N THR A 737 -4.28 16.16 -30.64
CA THR A 737 -3.34 16.76 -31.58
C THR A 737 -3.01 15.88 -32.80
N CYS A 738 -3.93 14.98 -33.18
CA CYS A 738 -3.86 14.16 -34.39
C CYS A 738 -4.65 14.81 -35.54
N ARG A 739 -4.01 15.68 -36.33
CA ARG A 739 -4.71 16.57 -37.28
C ARG A 739 -5.23 15.89 -38.55
N VAL A 740 -4.52 14.89 -39.07
CA VAL A 740 -4.81 14.26 -40.37
C VAL A 740 -5.59 12.95 -40.26
N VAL A 741 -5.85 12.48 -39.04
CA VAL A 741 -6.57 11.23 -38.77
C VAL A 741 -8.04 11.35 -39.19
N GLU A 742 -8.55 10.30 -39.83
CA GLU A 742 -9.96 10.13 -40.19
C GLU A 742 -10.55 8.85 -39.56
N LEU A 743 -11.89 8.80 -39.41
CA LEU A 743 -12.59 7.59 -38.98
C LEU A 743 -12.73 6.62 -40.17
N SER A 744 -12.38 5.35 -39.96
CA SER A 744 -12.62 4.27 -40.93
C SER A 744 -14.06 3.75 -40.79
N ASP A 745 -14.74 3.50 -41.92
CA ASP A 745 -16.07 2.85 -42.04
C ASP A 745 -17.25 3.50 -41.26
N GLY A 746 -17.06 4.72 -40.73
CA GLY A 746 -18.13 5.52 -40.12
C GLY A 746 -18.75 4.96 -38.83
N CYS A 747 -18.24 3.88 -38.25
CA CYS A 747 -18.84 3.25 -37.07
C CYS A 747 -17.95 3.35 -35.83
N LEU A 748 -18.43 4.06 -34.80
CA LEU A 748 -17.80 4.10 -33.48
C LEU A 748 -18.17 2.86 -32.64
N PRO A 749 -17.34 2.45 -31.67
CA PRO A 749 -17.70 1.38 -30.74
C PRO A 749 -18.99 1.68 -29.95
N LEU A 750 -19.87 0.68 -29.87
CA LEU A 750 -21.21 0.83 -29.27
C LEU A 750 -21.19 0.97 -27.75
N ASN A 751 -20.13 0.56 -27.05
CA ASN A 751 -20.00 0.64 -25.58
C ASN A 751 -19.15 1.83 -25.12
N LEU A 752 -18.81 2.76 -26.03
CA LEU A 752 -17.97 3.92 -25.73
C LEU A 752 -18.72 4.91 -24.82
N LYS A 753 -18.20 5.14 -23.61
CA LYS A 753 -18.79 6.04 -22.59
C LYS A 753 -18.14 7.41 -22.56
N HIS A 754 -16.81 7.44 -22.69
CA HIS A 754 -16.01 8.65 -22.55
C HIS A 754 -15.20 8.88 -23.80
N ILE A 755 -15.32 10.07 -24.36
CA ILE A 755 -14.47 10.49 -25.46
C ILE A 755 -13.89 11.89 -25.24
N SER A 756 -12.64 12.06 -25.64
CA SER A 756 -11.94 13.33 -25.65
C SER A 756 -11.24 13.54 -26.99
N LEU A 757 -11.59 14.63 -27.68
CA LEU A 757 -11.04 15.04 -28.97
C LEU A 757 -10.39 16.42 -28.82
N PHE A 758 -9.08 16.49 -28.87
CA PHE A 758 -8.36 17.74 -28.67
C PHE A 758 -7.53 18.06 -29.90
N ASN A 759 -7.73 19.24 -30.52
CA ASN A 759 -6.94 19.69 -31.68
C ASN A 759 -6.93 18.74 -32.90
N CYS A 760 -8.00 17.97 -33.12
CA CYS A 760 -8.12 16.99 -34.22
C CYS A 760 -9.05 17.48 -35.34
N SER A 761 -8.59 18.40 -36.19
CA SER A 761 -9.45 19.12 -37.15
C SER A 761 -10.26 18.22 -38.10
N LYS A 762 -9.65 17.17 -38.67
CA LYS A 762 -10.37 16.23 -39.56
C LYS A 762 -11.39 15.36 -38.84
N LEU A 763 -11.05 14.79 -37.69
CA LEU A 763 -12.00 14.01 -36.88
C LEU A 763 -13.16 14.89 -36.41
N VAL A 764 -12.88 16.12 -35.98
CA VAL A 764 -13.91 17.08 -35.62
C VAL A 764 -14.79 17.43 -36.82
N ALA A 765 -14.26 17.51 -38.04
CA ALA A 765 -15.08 17.73 -39.24
C ALA A 765 -16.11 16.61 -39.45
N THR A 766 -15.79 15.36 -39.09
CA THR A 766 -16.76 14.24 -39.16
C THR A 766 -17.95 14.41 -38.19
N LEU A 767 -17.86 15.28 -37.17
CA LEU A 767 -19.01 15.65 -36.34
C LEU A 767 -20.14 16.19 -37.21
N LYS A 768 -19.83 17.00 -38.24
CA LYS A 768 -20.81 17.59 -39.17
C LYS A 768 -21.64 16.54 -39.92
N ASN A 769 -21.14 15.30 -40.02
CA ASN A 769 -21.80 14.21 -40.72
C ASN A 769 -22.76 13.42 -39.79
N GLY A 770 -22.95 13.84 -38.54
CA GLY A 770 -23.91 13.23 -37.61
C GLY A 770 -23.51 11.87 -37.02
N VAL A 771 -22.37 11.30 -37.44
CA VAL A 771 -21.87 9.98 -37.02
C VAL A 771 -21.76 9.82 -35.50
N TRP A 772 -21.43 10.89 -34.80
CA TRP A 772 -21.24 10.88 -33.36
C TRP A 772 -22.56 10.93 -32.59
N GLY A 773 -23.54 11.65 -33.13
CA GLY A 773 -24.86 11.81 -32.51
C GLY A 773 -25.70 10.54 -32.50
N THR A 774 -25.40 9.58 -33.37
CA THR A 774 -26.09 8.28 -33.43
C THR A 774 -25.59 7.26 -32.41
N ASN A 775 -24.50 7.55 -31.67
CA ASN A 775 -23.98 6.62 -30.68
C ASN A 775 -24.87 6.58 -29.41
N PRO A 776 -25.35 5.40 -28.98
CA PRO A 776 -26.28 5.31 -27.86
C PRO A 776 -25.62 5.42 -26.48
N SER A 777 -24.29 5.32 -26.37
CA SER A 777 -23.61 5.04 -25.08
C SER A 777 -22.70 6.15 -24.57
N ILE A 778 -22.40 7.19 -25.36
CA ILE A 778 -21.48 8.26 -24.97
C ILE A 778 -22.10 9.14 -23.88
N GLU A 779 -21.61 8.98 -22.65
CA GLU A 779 -22.05 9.72 -21.46
C GLU A 779 -21.26 11.02 -21.26
N SER A 780 -20.01 11.07 -21.73
CA SER A 780 -19.10 12.21 -21.55
C SER A 780 -18.33 12.52 -22.82
N PHE A 781 -18.48 13.76 -23.29
CA PHE A 781 -17.88 14.25 -24.53
C PHE A 781 -17.05 15.49 -24.23
N SER A 782 -15.74 15.41 -24.51
CA SER A 782 -14.81 16.53 -24.35
C SER A 782 -14.19 16.91 -25.68
N ILE A 783 -14.22 18.19 -25.99
CA ILE A 783 -13.76 18.71 -27.27
C ILE A 783 -12.91 19.98 -27.07
N LYS A 784 -11.76 20.06 -27.77
CA LYS A 784 -10.87 21.23 -27.73
C LYS A 784 -10.39 21.64 -29.11
N GLY A 785 -10.25 22.95 -29.33
CA GLY A 785 -9.54 23.49 -30.49
C GLY A 785 -10.33 23.39 -31.81
N VAL A 786 -11.64 23.62 -31.75
CA VAL A 786 -12.49 23.64 -32.95
C VAL A 786 -12.68 25.07 -33.43
N ASP A 787 -12.52 25.27 -34.73
CA ASP A 787 -12.71 26.56 -35.38
C ASP A 787 -14.10 26.66 -36.03
N VAL A 788 -15.09 27.09 -35.24
CA VAL A 788 -16.49 27.28 -35.68
C VAL A 788 -17.08 28.53 -35.03
N GLU A 789 -17.95 29.24 -35.75
CA GLU A 789 -18.66 30.39 -35.20
C GLU A 789 -19.87 30.00 -34.33
N CYS A 790 -20.44 28.82 -34.57
CA CYS A 790 -21.63 28.31 -33.89
C CYS A 790 -21.50 26.80 -33.61
N PHE A 791 -21.87 26.36 -32.40
CA PHE A 791 -21.77 24.96 -31.96
C PHE A 791 -22.70 24.68 -30.77
N PRO A 792 -23.23 23.46 -30.58
CA PRO A 792 -23.27 22.32 -31.51
C PRO A 792 -24.49 22.41 -32.45
N GLY A 793 -24.37 21.99 -33.71
CA GLY A 793 -25.54 21.88 -34.61
C GLY A 793 -26.50 20.74 -34.21
N GLU A 794 -27.70 20.74 -34.80
CA GLU A 794 -28.71 19.69 -34.58
C GLU A 794 -28.19 18.31 -35.00
N GLY A 795 -28.39 17.29 -34.15
CA GLY A 795 -27.98 15.90 -34.43
C GLY A 795 -26.47 15.60 -34.34
N LEU A 796 -25.62 16.56 -33.95
CA LEU A 796 -24.17 16.33 -33.89
C LEU A 796 -23.70 15.68 -32.58
N LEU A 797 -24.47 15.82 -31.49
CA LEU A 797 -24.13 15.31 -30.16
C LEU A 797 -25.00 14.11 -29.78
N PRO A 798 -24.46 13.12 -29.04
CA PRO A 798 -25.21 11.93 -28.59
C PRO A 798 -26.33 12.28 -27.60
N LEU A 799 -27.50 11.66 -27.72
CA LEU A 799 -28.63 11.89 -26.80
C LEU A 799 -28.40 11.36 -25.37
N SER A 800 -27.48 10.39 -25.21
CA SER A 800 -27.08 9.83 -23.91
C SER A 800 -26.10 10.69 -23.11
N LEU A 801 -25.71 11.85 -23.66
CA LEU A 801 -24.69 12.70 -23.07
C LEU A 801 -25.13 13.29 -21.72
N THR A 802 -24.33 13.05 -20.68
CA THR A 802 -24.52 13.60 -19.33
C THR A 802 -23.52 14.70 -18.99
N GLN A 803 -22.36 14.71 -19.65
CA GLN A 803 -21.29 15.68 -19.44
C GLN A 803 -20.74 16.19 -20.77
N LEU A 804 -20.74 17.51 -20.96
CA LEU A 804 -20.19 18.17 -22.14
C LEU A 804 -19.09 19.15 -21.72
N TYR A 805 -17.92 18.99 -22.31
CA TYR A 805 -16.75 19.83 -22.07
C TYR A 805 -16.31 20.49 -23.37
N ILE A 806 -16.35 21.83 -23.41
CA ILE A 806 -15.97 22.67 -24.55
C ILE A 806 -14.76 23.50 -24.12
N HIS A 807 -13.59 23.25 -24.71
CA HIS A 807 -12.35 23.89 -24.33
C HIS A 807 -11.70 24.64 -25.51
N HIS A 808 -11.25 25.87 -25.31
CA HIS A 808 -10.43 26.61 -26.29
C HIS A 808 -11.06 26.69 -27.70
N PHE A 809 -12.26 27.25 -27.84
CA PHE A 809 -12.84 27.55 -29.15
C PHE A 809 -12.60 29.05 -29.47
N PRO A 810 -11.61 29.39 -30.31
CA PRO A 810 -11.18 30.78 -30.47
C PRO A 810 -12.22 31.68 -31.16
N ASN A 811 -12.99 31.11 -32.10
CA ASN A 811 -13.94 31.85 -32.95
C ASN A 811 -15.42 31.57 -32.62
N LEU A 812 -15.71 30.83 -31.55
CA LEU A 812 -17.09 30.48 -31.17
C LEU A 812 -17.84 31.72 -30.69
N LYS A 813 -18.74 32.26 -31.54
CA LYS A 813 -19.53 33.45 -31.26
C LYS A 813 -20.83 33.12 -30.52
N LYS A 814 -21.46 31.97 -30.82
CA LYS A 814 -22.77 31.58 -30.29
C LYS A 814 -22.86 30.08 -30.03
N LEU A 815 -23.67 29.71 -29.04
CA LEU A 815 -24.14 28.34 -28.87
C LEU A 815 -25.47 28.15 -29.62
N ASP A 816 -25.61 27.06 -30.37
CA ASP A 816 -26.86 26.77 -31.08
C ASP A 816 -27.82 26.00 -30.16
N TYR A 817 -29.02 26.56 -29.94
CA TYR A 817 -30.04 25.92 -29.13
C TYR A 817 -30.50 24.60 -29.76
N LYS A 818 -30.60 24.51 -31.10
CA LYS A 818 -31.13 23.31 -31.77
C LYS A 818 -30.26 22.06 -31.55
N GLY A 819 -28.95 22.21 -31.37
CA GLY A 819 -28.08 21.09 -31.02
C GLY A 819 -28.04 20.75 -29.54
N LEU A 820 -28.53 21.63 -28.66
CA LEU A 820 -28.55 21.43 -27.20
C LEU A 820 -29.92 20.98 -26.69
N CYS A 821 -31.01 21.43 -27.30
CA CYS A 821 -32.37 21.28 -26.79
C CYS A 821 -32.83 19.82 -26.70
N HIS A 822 -32.25 18.92 -27.50
CA HIS A 822 -32.56 17.50 -27.48
C HIS A 822 -31.76 16.69 -26.43
N LEU A 823 -30.79 17.30 -25.74
CA LEU A 823 -29.91 16.63 -24.77
C LEU A 823 -30.56 16.57 -23.37
N SER A 824 -31.65 15.81 -23.25
CA SER A 824 -32.42 15.68 -22.00
C SER A 824 -31.63 15.06 -20.83
N SER A 825 -30.54 14.33 -21.11
CA SER A 825 -29.69 13.70 -20.10
C SER A 825 -28.53 14.59 -19.62
N LEU A 826 -28.29 15.75 -20.23
CA LEU A 826 -27.12 16.58 -19.98
C LEU A 826 -27.19 17.27 -18.61
N GLN A 827 -26.31 16.88 -17.68
CA GLN A 827 -26.30 17.40 -16.30
C GLN A 827 -25.18 18.40 -16.03
N LEU A 828 -24.03 18.22 -16.69
CA LEU A 828 -22.84 19.04 -16.51
C LEU A 828 -22.39 19.62 -17.84
N MET A 829 -22.21 20.94 -17.87
CA MET A 829 -21.59 21.64 -18.99
C MET A 829 -20.40 22.46 -18.50
N TYR A 830 -19.24 22.27 -19.11
CA TYR A 830 -18.05 23.07 -18.84
C TYR A 830 -17.59 23.77 -20.11
N ILE A 831 -17.57 25.11 -20.09
CA ILE A 831 -17.06 25.95 -21.16
C ILE A 831 -15.79 26.64 -20.66
N GLN A 832 -14.68 26.46 -21.36
CA GLN A 832 -13.39 26.99 -20.96
C GLN A 832 -12.69 27.68 -22.13
N TYR A 833 -12.13 28.87 -21.90
CA TYR A 833 -11.29 29.62 -22.85
C TYR A 833 -11.94 29.84 -24.23
N CYS A 834 -13.20 30.29 -24.26
CA CYS A 834 -13.92 30.68 -25.49
C CYS A 834 -14.10 32.20 -25.51
N PRO A 835 -13.10 32.98 -25.98
CA PRO A 835 -13.00 34.42 -25.69
C PRO A 835 -14.06 35.28 -26.39
N VAL A 836 -14.49 34.87 -27.59
CA VAL A 836 -15.46 35.64 -28.40
C VAL A 836 -16.90 35.17 -28.24
N LEU A 837 -17.18 34.24 -27.32
CA LEU A 837 -18.53 33.73 -27.08
C LEU A 837 -19.39 34.82 -26.45
N GLN A 838 -20.30 35.38 -27.25
CA GLN A 838 -20.97 36.64 -26.92
C GLN A 838 -22.16 36.45 -25.99
N CYS A 839 -22.98 35.41 -26.19
CA CYS A 839 -24.22 35.22 -25.43
C CYS A 839 -24.66 33.75 -25.39
N LEU A 840 -25.54 33.44 -24.43
CA LEU A 840 -26.28 32.18 -24.39
C LEU A 840 -27.46 32.19 -25.39
N PRO A 841 -27.95 31.01 -25.84
CA PRO A 841 -29.08 30.94 -26.76
C PRO A 841 -30.30 31.70 -26.22
N LYS A 842 -31.16 32.22 -27.12
CA LYS A 842 -32.28 33.09 -26.72
C LYS A 842 -33.27 32.33 -25.82
N GLU A 843 -33.45 31.06 -26.12
CA GLU A 843 -34.33 30.09 -25.44
C GLU A 843 -33.77 29.63 -24.08
N GLY A 844 -32.48 29.89 -23.82
CA GLY A 844 -31.78 29.44 -22.62
C GLY A 844 -31.05 28.11 -22.81
N LEU A 845 -30.43 27.61 -21.73
CA LEU A 845 -29.81 26.29 -21.71
C LEU A 845 -30.81 25.22 -21.26
N PRO A 846 -30.65 23.95 -21.67
CA PRO A 846 -31.55 22.87 -21.28
C PRO A 846 -31.80 22.80 -19.76
N GLU A 847 -33.06 22.54 -19.37
CA GLU A 847 -33.51 22.40 -17.97
C GLU A 847 -32.82 21.25 -17.22
N SER A 848 -32.27 20.27 -17.95
CA SER A 848 -31.51 19.14 -17.40
C SER A 848 -30.18 19.54 -16.77
N ILE A 849 -29.60 20.69 -17.16
CA ILE A 849 -28.27 21.11 -16.71
C ILE A 849 -28.34 21.59 -15.26
N SER A 850 -27.66 20.87 -14.37
CA SER A 850 -27.60 21.17 -12.94
C SER A 850 -26.27 21.83 -12.52
N ASN A 851 -25.22 21.68 -13.34
CA ASN A 851 -23.88 22.19 -13.08
C ASN A 851 -23.32 22.86 -14.33
N LEU A 852 -23.07 24.16 -14.25
CA LEU A 852 -22.46 24.95 -15.31
C LEU A 852 -21.16 25.57 -14.80
N ARG A 853 -20.08 25.31 -15.52
CA ARG A 853 -18.80 25.97 -15.29
C ARG A 853 -18.44 26.79 -16.52
N ILE A 854 -18.10 28.06 -16.32
CA ILE A 854 -17.62 28.95 -17.37
C ILE A 854 -16.31 29.54 -16.88
N ASN A 855 -15.20 29.32 -17.59
CA ASN A 855 -13.91 29.86 -17.19
C ASN A 855 -13.18 30.46 -18.41
N GLY A 856 -12.62 31.66 -18.28
CA GLY A 856 -11.87 32.31 -19.37
C GLY A 856 -12.74 32.67 -20.58
N CYS A 857 -14.01 33.02 -20.35
CA CYS A 857 -14.97 33.46 -21.38
C CYS A 857 -15.50 34.86 -21.01
N PRO A 858 -14.73 35.95 -21.20
CA PRO A 858 -15.00 37.25 -20.60
C PRO A 858 -16.33 37.89 -21.03
N LEU A 859 -16.68 37.79 -22.32
CA LEU A 859 -17.93 38.37 -22.85
C LEU A 859 -19.17 37.67 -22.26
N LEU A 860 -19.16 36.33 -22.24
CA LEU A 860 -20.23 35.53 -21.65
C LEU A 860 -20.31 35.71 -20.13
N HIS A 861 -19.17 35.79 -19.45
CA HIS A 861 -19.10 35.99 -18.00
C HIS A 861 -19.82 37.28 -17.59
N GLN A 862 -19.62 38.39 -18.32
CA GLN A 862 -20.29 39.67 -18.04
C GLN A 862 -21.82 39.54 -18.14
N ARG A 863 -22.33 38.85 -19.16
CA ARG A 863 -23.77 38.68 -19.37
C ARG A 863 -24.41 37.64 -18.45
N CYS A 864 -23.65 36.68 -17.95
CA CYS A 864 -24.11 35.68 -16.98
C CYS A 864 -23.96 36.13 -15.52
N LYS A 865 -23.54 37.38 -15.28
CA LYS A 865 -23.35 37.91 -13.92
C LYS A 865 -24.65 37.84 -13.12
N LYS A 866 -24.57 37.31 -11.90
CA LYS A 866 -25.73 37.08 -11.04
C LYS A 866 -26.54 38.36 -10.83
N GLN A 867 -27.85 38.29 -11.11
CA GLN A 867 -28.85 39.37 -10.94
C GLN A 867 -28.66 40.64 -11.78
N GLU A 868 -27.51 40.84 -12.42
CA GLU A 868 -27.20 42.05 -13.22
C GLU A 868 -27.02 41.75 -14.71
N GLY A 869 -26.65 40.52 -15.07
CA GLY A 869 -26.32 40.15 -16.44
C GLY A 869 -27.56 39.82 -17.29
N GLU A 870 -27.56 40.27 -18.55
CA GLU A 870 -28.64 40.05 -19.51
C GLU A 870 -29.01 38.57 -19.75
N ASP A 871 -28.06 37.65 -19.60
CA ASP A 871 -28.26 36.22 -19.79
C ASP A 871 -28.48 35.48 -18.46
N TRP A 872 -28.51 36.16 -17.31
CA TRP A 872 -28.70 35.53 -15.99
C TRP A 872 -29.98 34.70 -15.90
N GLN A 873 -31.10 35.23 -16.41
CA GLN A 873 -32.40 34.53 -16.37
C GLN A 873 -32.39 33.21 -17.15
N LYS A 874 -31.48 33.06 -18.13
CA LYS A 874 -31.32 31.85 -18.95
C LYS A 874 -30.62 30.70 -18.23
N ILE A 875 -30.02 30.97 -17.06
CA ILE A 875 -29.25 30.00 -16.26
C ILE A 875 -29.63 30.03 -14.78
N ALA A 876 -30.67 30.79 -14.41
CA ALA A 876 -31.08 30.96 -13.02
C ALA A 876 -31.57 29.64 -12.39
N HIS A 877 -32.02 28.69 -13.20
CA HIS A 877 -32.42 27.34 -12.79
C HIS A 877 -31.25 26.42 -12.41
N ILE A 878 -30.02 26.78 -12.77
CA ILE A 878 -28.82 25.94 -12.58
C ILE A 878 -28.36 25.97 -11.11
N LYS A 879 -28.28 24.78 -10.48
CA LYS A 879 -27.98 24.64 -9.04
C LYS A 879 -26.54 25.00 -8.67
N TYR A 880 -25.58 24.61 -9.50
CA TYR A 880 -24.16 24.83 -9.25
C TYR A 880 -23.55 25.61 -10.41
N LEU A 881 -23.28 26.89 -10.18
CA LEU A 881 -22.65 27.79 -11.15
C LEU A 881 -21.25 28.17 -10.65
N SER A 882 -20.23 27.94 -11.46
CA SER A 882 -18.87 28.43 -11.21
C SER A 882 -18.44 29.28 -12.40
N MET A 883 -18.15 30.56 -12.14
CA MET A 883 -17.65 31.48 -13.16
C MET A 883 -16.24 31.96 -12.79
N GLY A 884 -15.29 31.79 -13.70
CA GLY A 884 -13.86 32.11 -13.53
C GLY A 884 -13.29 32.90 -14.69
#